data_AF-A0A3Q0FBH6-F1
#
_entry.id   AF-A0A3Q0FBH6-F1
#
_cell.length_a   1.000
_cell.length_b   1.000
_cell.length_c   1.000
_cell.angle_alpha   90.00
_cell.angle_beta   90.00
_cell.angle_gamma   90.00
#
_symmetry.space_group_name_H-M   'P 1'
#
loop_
_entity.id
_entity.type
_entity.pdbx_description
1 polymer ?
#
loop_
_entity_poly.entity_id
_entity_poly.type
_entity_poly.pdbx_seq_one_letter_code
_entity_poly.pdbx_strand_id
1 'polypeptide(L)'
;MGSTSEKRCFKLSSCNSNTATQNMRAYGIMLIAALSTLLLIIYNCSDQVLTTRERRVAKSREAAARSARKTANARQRWQFAKDATKKGAMGLQAQLSRTFKKDAGNLEKFKILKQANSEADVELLSHPRPTTSSMVASSSVATNKKGKEPSGLMQMIHEIENDPDIDDIENDPDTEIETRGKSVTENVSKGKQPHTHSQIFKYAYSQLEKEKAQQKENKKLTFSGVIKMATNTERRKRPLIEISFKDLTLTLKAQNKHILRYVTGKIKPGRITAVMGPSGAGKTTFLSALAGKALGCSVTGSVLINGRNESIHSFKKITGFVPQDDVVHGNLTVEENLWFSAQCRLSVDLSKPEKVLVVERVIEFLGLQSVRNSLVGTVEKRGISGGQRKRVNVGLEMVMEPSLLILDEPTSGLDSASSQLLLRALRREALEGVNICMVVHQPSYALYKMFDDLILLGKGGLTVYHGSAKKVEEYFLGLGINIPERINPPDYFIDILEGLTAPGGSSGLSYKDLPVRWMLHNGYPIPLDMRQNAVQYDMSHSVNSANEIDPHGSSHADKTFAGELWQDMRNNVELRGEKIRHNFFKSKDLSDRKTPGVFKQYKYFLIRVGKQRLREARMQAIDYLILLLAGACLGSLTKGSEQTFGAAGYTYTVIAVSLLCKIAALRSFSLEKLHYWRESDSGMSSLAYFLSKDTLDHFNTVIKPVVYLSMFYFFTNPRSTFADNYIVLLCLVYCVTGIAYALSIFFEPGAAQLWSVLLPVVLTLVATQRKDSKILKDIANLCYSKWALQALVVANAERYQGVWLITRCGSLLKSGYNLHDWSLCISILILMGVIGRAIAFFCMVTFRKK
;
A
#
# COMPACT_ATOMS: atom_id res chain seq x y z
N MET A 1 7.14 -14.01 -67.53
CA MET A 1 6.47 -12.72 -67.86
C MET A 1 6.16 -11.98 -66.58
N GLY A 2 6.13 -10.64 -66.61
CA GLY A 2 5.87 -9.80 -65.43
C GLY A 2 4.38 -9.51 -65.18
N SER A 3 4.08 -8.72 -64.16
CA SER A 3 2.71 -8.24 -63.89
C SER A 3 2.20 -7.35 -65.02
N THR A 4 1.04 -7.67 -65.57
CA THR A 4 0.30 -6.83 -66.53
C THR A 4 -0.58 -5.78 -65.85
N SER A 5 -0.64 -5.76 -64.52
CA SER A 5 -1.35 -4.74 -63.75
C SER A 5 -0.37 -3.77 -63.08
N GLU A 6 -0.57 -2.47 -63.31
CA GLU A 6 0.13 -1.41 -62.59
C GLU A 6 -0.50 -1.22 -61.20
N LYS A 7 0.32 -1.29 -60.14
CA LYS A 7 -0.10 -0.95 -58.78
C LYS A 7 0.65 0.29 -58.35
N ARG A 8 -0.07 1.31 -57.89
CA ARG A 8 0.53 2.56 -57.38
C ARG A 8 1.52 2.25 -56.25
N CYS A 9 2.80 2.42 -56.53
CA CYS A 9 3.83 2.47 -55.49
C CYS A 9 3.53 3.63 -54.52
N PHE A 10 3.93 3.48 -53.26
CA PHE A 10 3.86 4.58 -52.30
C PHE A 10 4.74 5.74 -52.77
N LYS A 11 4.34 6.99 -52.45
CA LYS A 11 4.90 8.23 -53.03
C LYS A 11 6.38 8.51 -52.72
N LEU A 12 7.05 7.61 -52.01
CA LEU A 12 8.46 7.66 -51.59
C LEU A 12 9.19 6.31 -51.85
N SER A 13 8.64 5.45 -52.71
CA SER A 13 9.21 4.13 -53.04
C SER A 13 9.15 3.82 -54.53
N SER A 14 9.87 4.59 -55.33
CA SER A 14 10.23 4.18 -56.70
C SER A 14 11.13 2.93 -56.65
N CYS A 15 10.89 1.99 -57.57
CA CYS A 15 11.91 1.01 -57.95
C CYS A 15 12.68 1.59 -59.14
N ASN A 16 13.99 1.38 -59.20
CA ASN A 16 14.77 1.78 -60.37
C ASN A 16 14.46 0.81 -61.52
N SER A 17 14.55 1.29 -62.77
CA SER A 17 14.47 0.43 -63.95
C SER A 17 15.47 -0.73 -63.85
N ASN A 18 15.05 -1.91 -64.33
CA ASN A 18 15.77 -3.18 -64.24
C ASN A 18 16.10 -3.70 -62.82
N THR A 19 15.57 -3.10 -61.74
CA THR A 19 15.73 -3.64 -60.37
C THR A 19 14.53 -4.48 -59.93
N ALA A 20 14.78 -5.76 -59.61
CA ALA A 20 13.75 -6.70 -59.14
C ALA A 20 13.43 -6.58 -57.63
N THR A 21 14.11 -5.68 -56.92
CA THR A 21 14.03 -5.51 -55.46
C THR A 21 13.88 -4.04 -55.07
N GLN A 22 12.83 -3.74 -54.32
CA GLN A 22 12.63 -2.44 -53.69
C GLN A 22 13.77 -2.15 -52.70
N ASN A 23 14.30 -0.91 -52.69
CA ASN A 23 15.49 -0.56 -51.92
C ASN A 23 15.18 -0.32 -50.41
N MET A 24 14.63 -1.33 -49.74
CA MET A 24 14.15 -1.26 -48.35
C MET A 24 15.27 -1.03 -47.31
N ARG A 25 16.55 -1.18 -47.68
CA ARG A 25 17.69 -0.93 -46.79
C ARG A 25 17.70 0.49 -46.23
N ALA A 26 17.34 1.50 -47.03
CA ALA A 26 17.25 2.88 -46.56
C ALA A 26 16.17 3.07 -45.47
N TYR A 27 15.00 2.46 -45.66
CA TYR A 27 13.92 2.45 -44.67
C TYR A 27 14.32 1.69 -43.39
N GLY A 28 15.04 0.57 -43.52
CA GLY A 28 15.62 -0.16 -42.40
C GLY A 28 16.59 0.71 -41.58
N ILE A 29 17.55 1.37 -42.24
CA ILE A 29 18.52 2.27 -41.60
C ILE A 29 17.81 3.44 -40.90
N MET A 30 16.85 4.09 -41.55
CA MET A 30 16.04 5.17 -40.97
C MET A 30 15.30 4.71 -39.71
N LEU A 31 14.67 3.52 -39.75
CA LEU A 31 13.90 2.99 -38.63
C LEU A 31 14.81 2.47 -37.49
N ILE A 32 15.98 1.92 -37.79
CA ILE A 32 17.01 1.55 -36.81
C ILE A 32 17.55 2.81 -36.13
N ALA A 33 17.85 3.87 -36.88
CA ALA A 33 18.30 5.16 -36.34
C ALA A 33 17.22 5.85 -35.50
N ALA A 34 15.95 5.79 -35.92
CA ALA A 34 14.82 6.28 -35.13
C ALA A 34 14.62 5.49 -33.83
N LEU A 35 14.75 4.15 -33.85
CA LEU A 35 14.64 3.32 -32.65
C LEU A 35 15.84 3.50 -31.71
N SER A 36 17.06 3.64 -32.22
CA SER A 36 18.26 3.82 -31.38
C SER A 36 18.31 5.21 -30.75
N THR A 37 17.95 6.27 -31.49
CA THR A 37 17.80 7.61 -30.92
C THR A 37 16.65 7.67 -29.92
N LEU A 38 15.50 7.04 -30.20
CA LEU A 38 14.41 6.93 -29.23
C LEU A 38 14.84 6.19 -27.94
N LEU A 39 15.60 5.10 -28.06
CA LEU A 39 16.16 4.36 -26.91
C LEU A 39 17.13 5.23 -26.08
N LEU A 40 18.01 5.98 -26.74
CA LEU A 40 18.94 6.90 -26.08
C LEU A 40 18.23 8.09 -25.40
N ILE A 41 17.18 8.63 -26.04
CA ILE A 41 16.33 9.68 -25.46
C ILE A 41 15.57 9.13 -24.24
N ILE A 42 14.99 7.93 -24.33
CA ILE A 42 14.32 7.29 -23.19
C ILE A 42 15.31 7.05 -22.04
N TYR A 43 16.52 6.58 -22.35
CA TYR A 43 17.57 6.30 -21.36
C TYR A 43 18.10 7.56 -20.66
N ASN A 44 18.41 8.62 -21.41
CA ASN A 44 18.95 9.86 -20.84
C ASN A 44 17.87 10.74 -20.20
N CYS A 45 16.66 10.78 -20.76
CA CYS A 45 15.59 11.67 -20.28
C CYS A 45 14.65 11.03 -19.24
N SER A 46 14.70 9.71 -18.95
CA SER A 46 13.81 9.10 -17.94
C SER A 46 13.90 9.82 -16.60
N ASP A 47 15.11 10.04 -16.12
CA ASP A 47 15.37 10.57 -14.79
C ASP A 47 15.16 12.09 -14.75
N GLN A 48 15.44 12.79 -15.85
CA GLN A 48 15.12 14.21 -16.02
C GLN A 48 13.60 14.46 -16.08
N VAL A 49 12.83 13.58 -16.74
CA VAL A 49 11.36 13.64 -16.78
C VAL A 49 10.74 13.25 -15.44
N LEU A 50 11.29 12.25 -14.73
CA LEU A 50 10.86 11.90 -13.37
C LEU A 50 11.09 13.06 -12.40
N THR A 51 12.31 13.59 -12.31
CA THR A 51 12.67 14.67 -11.37
C THR A 51 11.93 15.98 -11.65
N THR A 52 11.75 16.38 -12.92
CA THR A 52 10.96 17.58 -13.27
C THR A 52 9.47 17.39 -12.95
N ARG A 53 8.90 16.20 -13.20
CA ARG A 53 7.52 15.87 -12.81
C ARG A 53 7.34 15.84 -11.30
N GLU A 54 8.31 15.31 -10.56
CA GLU A 54 8.34 15.28 -9.10
C GLU A 54 8.40 16.68 -8.51
N ARG A 55 9.28 17.57 -9.01
CA ARG A 55 9.31 19.00 -8.63
C ARG A 55 7.97 19.70 -8.87
N ARG A 56 7.27 19.42 -9.97
CA ARG A 56 5.92 19.96 -10.25
C ARG A 56 4.85 19.40 -9.31
N VAL A 57 4.92 18.10 -8.97
CA VAL A 57 3.99 17.44 -8.04
C VAL A 57 4.23 17.92 -6.60
N ALA A 58 5.48 18.09 -6.17
CA ALA A 58 5.83 18.64 -4.86
C ALA A 58 5.25 20.04 -4.67
N LYS A 59 5.50 20.98 -5.60
CA LYS A 59 4.94 22.34 -5.53
C LYS A 59 3.40 22.36 -5.46
N SER A 60 2.70 21.48 -6.20
CA SER A 60 1.24 21.39 -6.11
C SER A 60 0.73 20.72 -4.83
N ARG A 61 1.48 19.77 -4.26
CA ARG A 61 1.21 19.18 -2.93
C ARG A 61 1.45 20.17 -1.81
N GLU A 62 2.52 20.96 -1.84
CA GLU A 62 2.78 22.03 -0.88
C GLU A 62 1.68 23.11 -0.92
N ALA A 63 1.21 23.48 -2.10
CA ALA A 63 0.09 24.41 -2.24
C ALA A 63 -1.21 23.82 -1.65
N ALA A 64 -1.47 22.53 -1.91
CA ALA A 64 -2.59 21.81 -1.30
C ALA A 64 -2.44 21.70 0.23
N ALA A 65 -1.25 21.41 0.76
CA ALA A 65 -0.97 21.32 2.19
C ALA A 65 -1.06 22.69 2.88
N ARG A 66 -0.55 23.76 2.25
CA ARG A 66 -0.70 25.15 2.72
C ARG A 66 -2.17 25.57 2.76
N SER A 67 -2.94 25.25 1.72
CA SER A 67 -4.39 25.45 1.69
C SER A 67 -5.08 24.65 2.80
N ALA A 68 -4.77 23.37 2.94
CA ALA A 68 -5.33 22.49 3.96
C ALA A 68 -5.01 22.95 5.39
N ARG A 69 -3.77 23.38 5.65
CA ARG A 69 -3.35 23.97 6.94
C ARG A 69 -4.08 25.28 7.21
N LYS A 70 -4.24 26.18 6.23
CA LYS A 70 -5.07 27.38 6.36
C LYS A 70 -6.53 27.03 6.72
N THR A 71 -7.14 26.07 6.02
CA THR A 71 -8.50 25.59 6.31
C THR A 71 -8.62 24.93 7.68
N ALA A 72 -7.64 24.12 8.10
CA ALA A 72 -7.61 23.48 9.42
C ALA A 72 -7.47 24.51 10.54
N ASN A 73 -6.57 25.48 10.39
CA ASN A 73 -6.37 26.56 11.36
C ASN A 73 -7.60 27.48 11.43
N ALA A 74 -8.29 27.74 10.31
CA ALA A 74 -9.56 28.46 10.30
C ALA A 74 -10.66 27.66 11.02
N ARG A 75 -10.79 26.36 10.75
CA ARG A 75 -11.70 25.46 11.48
C ARG A 75 -11.40 25.41 12.99
N GLN A 76 -10.12 25.40 13.39
CA GLN A 76 -9.73 25.46 14.81
C GLN A 76 -10.07 26.80 15.47
N ARG A 77 -9.72 27.93 14.83
CA ARG A 77 -10.10 29.27 15.31
C ARG A 77 -11.63 29.40 15.46
N TRP A 78 -12.40 28.82 14.53
CA TRP A 78 -13.86 28.76 14.62
C TRP A 78 -14.36 27.90 15.78
N GLN A 79 -13.74 26.74 16.05
CA GLN A 79 -14.09 25.92 17.23
C GLN A 79 -13.75 26.64 18.54
N PHE A 80 -12.59 27.31 18.65
CA PHE A 80 -12.27 28.14 19.81
C PHE A 80 -13.25 29.31 19.98
N ALA A 81 -13.67 29.97 18.90
CA ALA A 81 -14.71 30.99 18.93
C ALA A 81 -16.09 30.41 19.33
N LYS A 82 -16.43 29.20 18.90
CA LYS A 82 -17.65 28.47 19.29
C LYS A 82 -17.65 28.09 20.78
N ASP A 83 -16.52 27.60 21.30
CA ASP A 83 -16.39 27.27 22.72
C ASP A 83 -16.33 28.52 23.60
N ALA A 84 -15.69 29.60 23.13
CA ALA A 84 -15.68 30.90 23.80
C ALA A 84 -17.08 31.54 23.82
N THR A 85 -17.83 31.50 22.71
CA THR A 85 -19.22 32.00 22.68
C THR A 85 -20.18 31.10 23.45
N LYS A 86 -19.98 29.78 23.50
CA LYS A 86 -20.76 28.88 24.37
C LYS A 86 -20.51 29.18 25.85
N LYS A 87 -19.25 29.33 26.27
CA LYS A 87 -18.89 29.76 27.64
C LYS A 87 -19.43 31.16 27.93
N GLY A 88 -19.32 32.08 26.97
CA GLY A 88 -19.87 33.44 27.06
C GLY A 88 -21.38 33.47 27.21
N ALA A 89 -22.13 32.64 26.48
CA ALA A 89 -23.58 32.50 26.59
C ALA A 89 -23.99 31.89 27.94
N MET A 90 -23.29 30.87 28.43
CA MET A 90 -23.51 30.33 29.78
C MET A 90 -23.19 31.37 30.87
N GLY A 91 -22.14 32.18 30.67
CA GLY A 91 -21.82 33.34 31.51
C GLY A 91 -22.92 34.40 31.49
N LEU A 92 -23.43 34.76 30.32
CA LEU A 92 -24.53 35.71 30.13
C LEU A 92 -25.83 35.18 30.75
N GLN A 93 -26.10 33.88 30.67
CA GLN A 93 -27.24 33.25 31.36
C GLN A 93 -27.07 33.32 32.88
N ALA A 94 -25.87 33.04 33.41
CA ALA A 94 -25.52 33.21 34.83
C ALA A 94 -25.48 34.67 35.30
N GLN A 95 -25.31 35.62 34.39
CA GLN A 95 -25.31 37.06 34.67
C GLN A 95 -26.72 37.64 34.60
N LEU A 96 -27.51 37.31 33.58
CA LEU A 96 -28.93 37.69 33.47
C LEU A 96 -29.76 37.16 34.66
N SER A 97 -29.53 35.92 35.08
CA SER A 97 -30.16 35.35 36.30
C SER A 97 -29.70 35.99 37.61
N ARG A 98 -28.62 36.78 37.60
CA ARG A 98 -28.23 37.68 38.71
C ARG A 98 -28.84 39.08 38.56
N THR A 99 -28.97 39.61 37.34
CA THR A 99 -29.54 40.94 37.07
C THR A 99 -31.07 40.97 37.25
N PHE A 100 -31.79 39.96 36.76
CA PHE A 100 -33.24 39.82 36.94
C PHE A 100 -33.67 39.59 38.40
N LYS A 101 -32.72 39.51 39.34
CA LYS A 101 -32.99 39.45 40.78
C LYS A 101 -32.93 40.81 41.49
N LYS A 102 -32.94 41.92 40.73
CA LYS A 102 -32.84 43.29 41.28
C LYS A 102 -33.97 44.26 40.90
N ASP A 103 -34.73 43.99 39.84
CA ASP A 103 -35.92 44.79 39.46
C ASP A 103 -37.18 43.92 39.61
N ALA A 104 -37.66 43.81 40.86
CA ALA A 104 -38.85 43.05 41.23
C ALA A 104 -39.73 43.84 42.23
N GLY A 105 -40.03 45.09 41.87
CA GLY A 105 -41.06 45.92 42.52
C GLY A 105 -42.13 46.29 41.51
N ASN A 106 -43.40 46.25 41.91
CA ASN A 106 -44.60 46.54 41.10
C ASN A 106 -44.82 45.67 39.84
N LEU A 107 -45.44 44.49 40.02
CA LEU A 107 -46.26 43.88 38.95
C LEU A 107 -47.52 43.15 39.46
N GLU A 108 -48.20 43.68 40.48
CA GLU A 108 -49.59 43.29 40.77
C GLU A 108 -50.57 43.96 39.80
N LYS A 109 -50.58 43.49 38.54
CA LYS A 109 -51.72 43.57 37.59
C LYS A 109 -51.37 42.91 36.25
N PHE A 110 -51.61 41.61 36.15
CA PHE A 110 -52.22 40.94 34.98
C PHE A 110 -52.44 39.44 35.30
N LYS A 111 -53.47 39.17 36.12
CA LYS A 111 -53.95 37.82 36.41
C LYS A 111 -55.10 37.49 35.45
N ILE A 112 -55.35 36.20 35.23
CA ILE A 112 -56.47 35.63 34.44
C ILE A 112 -56.31 35.71 32.91
N LEU A 113 -55.76 34.63 32.32
CA LEU A 113 -56.37 33.98 31.16
C LEU A 113 -55.92 32.50 31.06
N LYS A 114 -56.71 31.58 31.65
CA LYS A 114 -56.72 30.09 31.51
C LYS A 114 -55.37 29.36 31.62
N GLN A 115 -55.05 28.51 32.61
CA GLN A 115 -55.79 27.48 33.36
C GLN A 115 -56.23 26.23 32.56
N ALA A 116 -55.33 25.25 32.49
CA ALA A 116 -55.51 23.79 32.58
C ALA A 116 -54.10 23.21 32.84
N ASN A 117 -53.75 22.77 34.06
CA ASN A 117 -53.98 21.44 34.66
C ASN A 117 -53.13 20.33 33.97
N SER A 118 -52.33 19.51 34.69
CA SER A 118 -52.05 19.46 36.14
C SER A 118 -50.76 18.66 36.48
N GLU A 119 -50.38 18.65 37.76
CA GLU A 119 -49.47 17.70 38.48
C GLU A 119 -47.94 17.67 38.13
N ALA A 120 -47.02 17.50 39.09
CA ALA A 120 -47.05 17.60 40.56
C ALA A 120 -45.61 17.74 41.15
N ASP A 121 -45.48 18.40 42.32
CA ASP A 121 -44.65 18.05 43.51
C ASP A 121 -43.11 17.79 43.39
N VAL A 122 -42.22 18.05 44.37
CA VAL A 122 -42.35 18.41 45.81
C VAL A 122 -41.01 19.06 46.35
N GLU A 123 -41.10 20.00 47.33
CA GLU A 123 -40.09 20.39 48.38
C GLU A 123 -38.64 20.87 48.02
N LEU A 124 -37.84 21.63 48.82
CA LEU A 124 -38.00 22.38 50.09
C LEU A 124 -36.98 23.58 50.23
N LEU A 125 -37.29 24.55 51.12
CA LEU A 125 -36.49 25.51 51.96
C LEU A 125 -34.92 25.64 51.84
N SER A 126 -34.20 26.72 52.27
CA SER A 126 -34.50 28.10 52.78
C SER A 126 -33.22 28.99 52.85
N HIS A 127 -33.35 30.25 53.29
CA HIS A 127 -32.27 31.23 53.66
C HIS A 127 -31.72 31.01 55.11
N PRO A 128 -30.72 31.77 55.70
CA PRO A 128 -30.07 33.05 55.31
C PRO A 128 -28.53 33.25 55.56
N ARG A 129 -28.07 34.48 55.20
CA ARG A 129 -26.94 35.40 55.61
C ARG A 129 -26.39 35.38 57.09
N PRO A 130 -25.40 36.22 57.53
CA PRO A 130 -24.40 37.14 56.87
C PRO A 130 -22.95 37.28 57.51
N THR A 131 -22.12 38.26 57.03
CA THR A 131 -21.07 39.09 57.74
C THR A 131 -19.74 38.45 58.24
N THR A 132 -18.57 39.11 58.41
CA THR A 132 -18.14 40.55 58.39
C THR A 132 -16.62 40.78 58.03
N SER A 133 -16.23 42.02 57.67
CA SER A 133 -14.89 42.71 57.84
C SER A 133 -13.56 42.20 57.21
N SER A 134 -12.55 43.02 56.83
CA SER A 134 -12.47 44.46 56.43
C SER A 134 -11.05 44.93 55.98
N MET A 135 -10.96 45.89 55.02
CA MET A 135 -9.79 46.73 54.61
C MET A 135 -8.58 46.02 53.91
N VAL A 136 -7.68 46.65 53.12
CA VAL A 136 -7.39 48.07 52.71
C VAL A 136 -7.30 48.19 51.15
N ALA A 137 -7.24 49.40 50.59
CA ALA A 137 -7.18 49.78 49.16
C ALA A 137 -5.87 49.36 48.41
N SER A 138 -5.67 49.53 47.09
CA SER A 138 -6.39 50.23 45.99
C SER A 138 -6.08 49.51 44.64
N SER A 139 -6.44 49.89 43.40
CA SER A 139 -7.21 50.97 42.71
C SER A 139 -7.73 50.36 41.36
N SER A 140 -8.25 51.02 40.30
CA SER A 140 -8.53 52.42 39.90
C SER A 140 -9.81 52.45 39.00
N VAL A 141 -10.03 53.47 38.14
CA VAL A 141 -11.31 53.68 37.40
C VAL A 141 -11.14 54.22 35.96
N ALA A 142 -12.05 53.83 35.05
CA ALA A 142 -12.30 54.47 33.75
C ALA A 142 -13.82 54.70 33.53
N THR A 143 -14.20 55.71 32.73
CA THR A 143 -15.61 56.16 32.54
C THR A 143 -16.02 56.23 31.05
N ASN A 144 -17.32 56.42 30.77
CA ASN A 144 -17.93 56.10 29.47
C ASN A 144 -19.28 56.83 29.22
N LYS A 145 -19.47 57.49 28.06
CA LYS A 145 -20.81 57.80 27.47
C LYS A 145 -20.70 58.23 25.98
N LYS A 146 -21.85 58.46 25.31
CA LYS A 146 -22.02 58.42 23.83
C LYS A 146 -22.35 59.77 23.18
N GLY A 147 -21.96 59.92 21.89
CA GLY A 147 -22.44 60.90 20.91
C GLY A 147 -22.29 60.35 19.47
N LYS A 148 -22.81 61.04 18.44
CA LYS A 148 -22.66 60.67 17.00
C LYS A 148 -21.78 61.70 16.28
N GLU A 149 -21.03 61.26 15.28
CA GLU A 149 -21.03 61.71 13.86
C GLU A 149 -19.84 61.05 13.09
N PRO A 150 -19.74 61.12 11.74
CA PRO A 150 -18.80 60.32 10.95
C PRO A 150 -17.65 61.13 10.28
N SER A 151 -16.80 60.38 9.56
CA SER A 151 -15.68 60.84 8.70
C SER A 151 -14.39 61.30 9.41
N GLY A 152 -13.25 61.09 8.74
CA GLY A 152 -11.90 61.29 9.30
C GLY A 152 -10.75 60.65 8.51
N LEU A 153 -11.06 59.80 7.52
CA LEU A 153 -10.07 59.18 6.61
C LEU A 153 -9.90 59.92 5.26
N MET A 154 -10.66 60.99 5.02
CA MET A 154 -10.60 61.79 3.78
C MET A 154 -9.77 63.07 3.94
N GLN A 155 -9.40 63.43 5.17
CA GLN A 155 -8.58 64.62 5.47
C GLN A 155 -7.08 64.33 5.46
N MET A 156 -6.64 63.17 5.98
CA MET A 156 -5.22 62.74 5.96
C MET A 156 -4.63 62.51 4.55
N ILE A 157 -5.45 62.56 3.49
CA ILE A 157 -5.02 62.33 2.11
C ILE A 157 -4.53 63.63 1.44
N HIS A 158 -4.87 64.81 1.98
CA HIS A 158 -4.52 66.11 1.39
C HIS A 158 -3.34 66.85 2.06
N GLU A 159 -2.68 66.25 3.05
CA GLU A 159 -1.57 66.87 3.80
C GLU A 159 -0.20 66.21 3.52
N ILE A 160 -0.10 65.36 2.50
CA ILE A 160 1.14 64.66 2.09
C ILE A 160 1.37 64.80 0.56
N GLU A 161 1.06 65.98 0.01
CA GLU A 161 1.24 66.31 -1.41
C GLU A 161 1.99 67.66 -1.61
N ASN A 162 2.72 68.13 -0.59
CA ASN A 162 3.54 69.34 -0.64
C ASN A 162 4.97 69.10 -0.13
N ASP A 163 5.90 69.78 -0.82
CA ASP A 163 7.36 69.92 -0.66
C ASP A 163 8.30 68.69 -0.77
N PRO A 164 9.44 68.86 -1.48
CA PRO A 164 10.54 67.89 -1.53
C PRO A 164 11.66 68.23 -0.53
N ASP A 165 12.50 67.25 -0.21
CA ASP A 165 13.92 67.21 -0.62
C ASP A 165 14.61 65.98 0.00
N ILE A 166 15.78 65.60 -0.55
CA ILE A 166 16.58 64.46 -0.12
C ILE A 166 18.04 64.88 -0.11
N ASP A 167 18.72 64.71 1.02
CA ASP A 167 20.18 64.68 1.06
C ASP A 167 20.70 63.61 2.05
N ASP A 168 21.59 62.77 1.51
CA ASP A 168 22.87 62.32 2.07
C ASP A 168 23.05 61.26 3.21
N ILE A 169 24.28 60.75 3.20
CA ILE A 169 25.06 60.06 4.25
C ILE A 169 24.86 58.53 4.46
N GLU A 170 25.56 57.79 3.58
CA GLU A 170 26.80 57.01 3.92
C GLU A 170 26.85 55.46 4.09
N ASN A 171 28.03 54.97 3.66
CA ASN A 171 28.82 53.81 4.10
C ASN A 171 28.46 52.36 3.70
N ASP A 172 29.02 51.99 2.55
CA ASP A 172 29.73 50.73 2.22
C ASP A 172 30.90 50.46 3.24
N PRO A 173 31.71 49.35 3.23
CA PRO A 173 32.42 48.86 2.04
C PRO A 173 32.68 47.34 1.90
N ASP A 174 33.34 47.01 0.77
CA ASP A 174 34.21 45.85 0.50
C ASP A 174 33.58 44.46 0.23
N THR A 175 34.14 43.61 -0.65
CA THR A 175 35.45 43.68 -1.36
C THR A 175 35.38 43.11 -2.80
N GLU A 176 36.00 43.84 -3.74
CA GLU A 176 36.81 43.41 -4.91
C GLU A 176 36.37 42.22 -5.83
N ILE A 177 36.10 42.45 -7.13
CA ILE A 177 37.02 42.68 -8.30
C ILE A 177 37.63 41.40 -8.91
N GLU A 178 37.29 41.14 -10.18
CA GLU A 178 38.24 40.93 -11.29
C GLU A 178 37.50 40.95 -12.65
N THR A 179 38.22 41.15 -13.77
CA THR A 179 37.65 41.84 -14.95
C THR A 179 37.84 41.10 -16.30
N ARG A 180 37.17 41.64 -17.34
CA ARG A 180 37.48 41.62 -18.81
C ARG A 180 36.93 40.50 -19.71
N GLY A 181 36.11 40.95 -20.66
CA GLY A 181 35.86 40.34 -21.99
C GLY A 181 35.23 41.40 -22.91
N LYS A 182 35.77 41.65 -24.11
CA LYS A 182 35.42 42.83 -24.94
C LYS A 182 34.43 42.55 -26.08
N SER A 183 33.55 43.53 -26.34
CA SER A 183 32.96 43.89 -27.66
C SER A 183 32.06 42.84 -28.37
N VAL A 184 31.01 43.20 -29.11
CA VAL A 184 31.00 44.07 -30.31
C VAL A 184 29.61 44.72 -30.57
N THR A 185 29.63 46.00 -31.00
CA THR A 185 28.55 46.85 -31.59
C THR A 185 27.21 47.04 -30.87
N GLU A 186 26.98 48.28 -30.42
CA GLU A 186 25.67 48.96 -30.43
C GLU A 186 25.58 49.95 -31.61
N ASN A 187 24.35 50.27 -32.06
CA ASN A 187 23.84 51.57 -32.58
C ASN A 187 22.51 51.31 -33.30
N VAL A 188 21.31 51.36 -32.68
CA VAL A 188 20.61 52.44 -31.94
C VAL A 188 19.95 53.49 -32.86
N SER A 189 18.61 53.46 -32.93
CA SER A 189 17.66 54.58 -32.75
C SER A 189 16.24 54.13 -33.20
N LYS A 190 15.08 54.58 -32.70
CA LYS A 190 14.70 55.60 -31.69
C LYS A 190 13.53 55.08 -30.81
N GLY A 191 13.29 55.71 -29.66
CA GLY A 191 11.97 55.72 -28.98
C GLY A 191 11.80 54.86 -27.73
N LYS A 192 11.75 55.50 -26.55
CA LYS A 192 11.33 54.90 -25.26
C LYS A 192 10.05 55.58 -24.76
N GLN A 193 9.20 54.86 -24.02
CA GLN A 193 8.69 55.31 -22.70
C GLN A 193 8.11 54.12 -21.90
N PRO A 194 7.97 54.21 -20.56
CA PRO A 194 7.83 53.03 -19.68
C PRO A 194 6.39 52.62 -19.32
N HIS A 195 6.19 51.35 -18.97
CA HIS A 195 4.87 50.76 -18.64
C HIS A 195 4.88 49.87 -17.39
N THR A 196 5.36 50.39 -16.25
CA THR A 196 5.41 49.64 -14.98
C THR A 196 4.17 49.84 -14.09
N HIS A 197 3.65 51.06 -14.00
CA HIS A 197 2.60 51.40 -13.01
C HIS A 197 1.22 50.78 -13.34
N SER A 198 0.79 50.84 -14.61
CA SER A 198 -0.54 50.35 -15.05
C SER A 198 -0.75 48.85 -14.77
N GLN A 199 0.31 48.03 -14.80
CA GLN A 199 0.23 46.60 -14.52
C GLN A 199 0.00 46.32 -13.02
N ILE A 200 0.66 47.09 -12.15
CA ILE A 200 0.52 46.97 -10.69
C ILE A 200 -0.92 47.32 -10.28
N PHE A 201 -1.49 48.40 -10.80
CA PHE A 201 -2.88 48.77 -10.53
C PHE A 201 -3.89 47.73 -11.06
N LYS A 202 -3.71 47.18 -12.27
CA LYS A 202 -4.56 46.08 -12.77
C LYS A 202 -4.46 44.82 -11.91
N TYR A 203 -3.27 44.49 -11.39
CA TYR A 203 -3.09 43.38 -10.46
C TYR A 203 -3.80 43.64 -9.12
N ALA A 204 -3.63 44.83 -8.54
CA ALA A 204 -4.28 45.22 -7.28
C ALA A 204 -5.82 45.19 -7.39
N TYR A 205 -6.41 45.78 -8.43
CA TYR A 205 -7.85 45.71 -8.69
C TYR A 205 -8.33 44.27 -8.87
N SER A 206 -7.59 43.43 -9.60
CA SER A 206 -7.94 42.01 -9.78
C SER A 206 -7.85 41.20 -8.47
N GLN A 207 -7.10 41.63 -7.46
CA GLN A 207 -7.13 41.02 -6.12
C GLN A 207 -8.33 41.55 -5.31
N LEU A 208 -8.57 42.87 -5.32
CA LEU A 208 -9.71 43.48 -4.62
C LEU A 208 -11.07 42.97 -5.11
N GLU A 209 -11.22 42.68 -6.41
CA GLU A 209 -12.41 42.03 -6.94
C GLU A 209 -12.57 40.59 -6.43
N LYS A 210 -11.48 39.81 -6.34
CA LYS A 210 -11.51 38.45 -5.80
C LYS A 210 -11.88 38.43 -4.31
N GLU A 211 -11.37 39.39 -3.53
CA GLU A 211 -11.77 39.54 -2.13
C GLU A 211 -13.24 39.98 -2.00
N LYS A 212 -13.70 40.96 -2.79
CA LYS A 212 -15.12 41.36 -2.81
C LYS A 212 -16.04 40.22 -3.27
N ALA A 213 -15.59 39.36 -4.18
CA ALA A 213 -16.32 38.14 -4.59
C ALA A 213 -16.41 37.13 -3.44
N GLN A 214 -15.29 36.81 -2.77
CA GLN A 214 -15.28 35.93 -1.60
C GLN A 214 -16.12 36.49 -0.44
N GLN A 215 -16.12 37.80 -0.22
CA GLN A 215 -16.99 38.46 0.76
C GLN A 215 -18.48 38.38 0.38
N LYS A 216 -18.83 38.44 -0.92
CA LYS A 216 -20.20 38.21 -1.41
C LYS A 216 -20.64 36.75 -1.28
N GLU A 217 -19.75 35.77 -1.50
CA GLU A 217 -20.04 34.36 -1.19
C GLU A 217 -20.23 34.13 0.30
N ASN A 218 -19.34 34.67 1.14
CA ASN A 218 -19.46 34.59 2.60
C ASN A 218 -20.76 35.24 3.12
N LYS A 219 -21.23 36.34 2.50
CA LYS A 219 -22.55 36.95 2.81
C LYS A 219 -23.75 36.11 2.35
N LYS A 220 -23.60 35.14 1.44
CA LYS A 220 -24.65 34.18 1.08
C LYS A 220 -24.77 32.99 2.05
N LEU A 221 -23.81 32.80 2.96
CA LEU A 221 -23.90 31.80 4.02
C LEU A 221 -24.84 32.29 5.14
N THR A 222 -26.15 32.15 4.92
CA THR A 222 -27.16 32.50 5.92
C THR A 222 -26.97 31.72 7.22
N PHE A 223 -27.30 32.34 8.36
CA PHE A 223 -27.08 31.81 9.70
C PHE A 223 -27.62 30.37 9.89
N SER A 224 -28.79 30.06 9.31
CA SER A 224 -29.36 28.70 9.30
C SER A 224 -28.55 27.69 8.48
N GLY A 225 -27.97 28.10 7.34
CA GLY A 225 -27.05 27.27 6.55
C GLY A 225 -25.72 27.01 7.29
N VAL A 226 -25.20 28.02 7.97
CA VAL A 226 -24.01 27.88 8.84
C VAL A 226 -24.30 26.93 10.01
N ILE A 227 -25.49 27.03 10.62
CA ILE A 227 -25.92 26.09 11.68
C ILE A 227 -26.01 24.65 11.14
N LYS A 228 -26.59 24.41 9.96
CA LYS A 228 -26.63 23.07 9.32
C LYS A 228 -25.23 22.51 9.01
N MET A 229 -24.23 23.35 8.73
CA MET A 229 -22.82 22.89 8.67
C MET A 229 -22.22 22.65 10.07
N ALA A 230 -22.59 23.45 11.07
CA ALA A 230 -22.07 23.39 12.44
C ALA A 230 -22.67 22.27 13.31
N THR A 231 -23.82 21.69 12.93
CA THR A 231 -24.36 20.44 13.48
C THR A 231 -23.71 19.22 12.84
N ASN A 232 -23.45 19.25 11.54
CA ASN A 232 -22.82 18.15 10.80
C ASN A 232 -21.28 18.03 11.02
N THR A 233 -20.71 18.86 11.90
CA THR A 233 -19.29 18.84 12.29
C THR A 233 -19.06 18.29 13.70
N GLU A 234 -19.72 17.16 14.00
CA GLU A 234 -19.11 16.22 14.94
C GLU A 234 -17.68 15.88 14.47
N ARG A 235 -16.73 15.81 15.40
CA ARG A 235 -15.43 15.20 15.08
C ARG A 235 -15.74 13.74 14.71
N ARG A 236 -15.38 13.30 13.49
CA ARG A 236 -15.48 11.88 13.07
C ARG A 236 -14.64 11.01 14.01
N LYS A 237 -15.22 10.59 15.14
CA LYS A 237 -14.61 9.68 16.08
C LYS A 237 -14.34 8.37 15.33
N ARG A 238 -13.14 7.83 15.46
CA ARG A 238 -12.83 6.50 14.91
C ARG A 238 -13.76 5.49 15.59
N PRO A 239 -14.41 4.56 14.86
CA PRO A 239 -15.21 3.52 15.51
C PRO A 239 -14.31 2.75 16.45
N LEU A 240 -14.73 2.61 17.72
CA LEU A 240 -13.91 1.97 18.75
C LEU A 240 -13.99 0.45 18.58
N ILE A 241 -12.85 -0.23 18.73
CA ILE A 241 -12.74 -1.69 18.65
C ILE A 241 -12.15 -2.20 19.96
N GLU A 242 -12.94 -2.88 20.77
CA GLU A 242 -12.46 -3.85 21.75
C GLU A 242 -12.37 -5.22 21.07
N ILE A 243 -11.24 -5.91 21.25
CA ILE A 243 -11.15 -7.35 20.99
C ILE A 243 -11.17 -8.06 22.32
N SER A 244 -12.01 -9.08 22.44
CA SER A 244 -11.97 -10.02 23.55
C SER A 244 -11.78 -11.43 22.99
N PHE A 245 -11.01 -12.26 23.68
CA PHE A 245 -10.74 -13.64 23.29
C PHE A 245 -11.02 -14.55 24.49
N LYS A 246 -11.64 -15.70 24.22
CA LYS A 246 -12.01 -16.70 25.21
C LYS A 246 -11.52 -18.06 24.76
N ASP A 247 -10.75 -18.71 25.63
CA ASP A 247 -10.26 -20.09 25.52
C ASP A 247 -9.47 -20.36 24.23
N LEU A 248 -8.88 -19.30 23.68
CA LEU A 248 -8.27 -19.29 22.36
C LEU A 248 -7.10 -20.27 22.31
N THR A 249 -7.27 -21.31 21.51
CA THR A 249 -6.39 -22.46 21.41
C THR A 249 -6.08 -22.73 19.94
N LEU A 250 -4.81 -22.96 19.62
CA LEU A 250 -4.34 -23.19 18.25
C LEU A 250 -3.57 -24.51 18.18
N THR A 251 -4.02 -25.44 17.34
CA THR A 251 -3.28 -26.67 17.01
C THR A 251 -2.80 -26.63 15.57
N LEU A 252 -1.50 -26.84 15.34
CA LEU A 252 -0.92 -26.93 14.00
C LEU A 252 -1.28 -28.28 13.39
N LYS A 253 -2.09 -28.27 12.31
CA LYS A 253 -2.75 -29.47 11.78
C LYS A 253 -1.77 -30.59 11.41
N ALA A 254 -0.66 -30.25 10.76
CA ALA A 254 0.31 -31.23 10.25
C ALA A 254 1.05 -32.04 11.35
N GLN A 255 1.15 -31.51 12.57
CA GLN A 255 1.86 -32.15 13.70
C GLN A 255 0.96 -32.39 14.92
N ASN A 256 -0.34 -32.06 14.81
CA ASN A 256 -1.31 -31.94 15.89
C ASN A 256 -0.80 -31.20 17.15
N LYS A 257 0.15 -30.27 16.98
CA LYS A 257 0.88 -29.63 18.08
C LYS A 257 0.19 -28.34 18.51
N HIS A 258 -0.13 -28.22 19.80
CA HIS A 258 -0.61 -26.96 20.37
C HIS A 258 0.48 -25.87 20.30
N ILE A 259 0.14 -24.69 19.76
CA ILE A 259 0.99 -23.48 19.75
C ILE A 259 0.48 -22.45 20.77
N LEU A 260 -0.84 -22.34 20.94
CA LEU A 260 -1.50 -21.57 21.99
C LEU A 260 -2.53 -22.44 22.68
N ARG A 261 -2.77 -22.20 23.98
CA ARG A 261 -3.67 -23.00 24.81
C ARG A 261 -4.45 -22.11 25.78
N TYR A 262 -5.78 -22.16 25.72
CA TYR A 262 -6.71 -21.50 26.65
C TYR A 262 -6.41 -20.03 26.93
N VAL A 263 -6.01 -19.28 25.89
CA VAL A 263 -5.68 -17.86 26.02
C VAL A 263 -6.99 -17.06 26.13
N THR A 264 -7.21 -16.41 27.27
CA THR A 264 -8.42 -15.65 27.61
C THR A 264 -8.06 -14.23 28.07
N GLY A 265 -8.75 -13.21 27.55
CA GLY A 265 -8.41 -11.81 27.80
C GLY A 265 -9.12 -10.78 26.92
N LYS A 266 -8.69 -9.51 27.03
CA LYS A 266 -9.35 -8.35 26.40
C LYS A 266 -8.34 -7.23 26.09
N ILE A 267 -8.38 -6.70 24.87
CA ILE A 267 -7.56 -5.57 24.41
C ILE A 267 -8.50 -4.43 24.07
N LYS A 268 -8.35 -3.29 24.77
CA LYS A 268 -9.32 -2.19 24.77
C LYS A 268 -8.90 -1.02 23.87
N PRO A 269 -9.86 -0.30 23.26
CA PRO A 269 -9.56 0.92 22.51
C PRO A 269 -9.01 2.02 23.44
N GLY A 270 -8.16 2.89 22.89
CA GLY A 270 -7.53 3.98 23.65
C GLY A 270 -6.25 3.59 24.39
N ARG A 271 -5.78 2.33 24.28
CA ARG A 271 -4.68 1.77 25.05
C ARG A 271 -3.63 1.09 24.15
N ILE A 272 -2.40 1.01 24.64
CA ILE A 272 -1.32 0.21 24.08
C ILE A 272 -1.12 -1.03 24.94
N THR A 273 -1.38 -2.20 24.36
CA THR A 273 -1.10 -3.52 24.95
C THR A 273 0.18 -4.09 24.36
N ALA A 274 1.17 -4.36 25.21
CA ALA A 274 2.37 -5.11 24.84
C ALA A 274 2.14 -6.62 25.00
N VAL A 275 2.67 -7.42 24.07
CA VAL A 275 2.74 -8.88 24.14
C VAL A 275 4.21 -9.28 24.26
N MET A 276 4.57 -9.88 25.39
CA MET A 276 5.93 -10.33 25.70
C MET A 276 5.93 -11.81 26.12
N GLY A 277 7.13 -12.39 26.21
CA GLY A 277 7.35 -13.82 26.46
C GLY A 277 8.60 -14.32 25.73
N PRO A 278 9.18 -15.48 26.11
CA PRO A 278 10.39 -16.00 25.50
C PRO A 278 10.21 -16.41 24.03
N SER A 279 11.29 -16.84 23.39
CA SER A 279 11.24 -17.42 22.05
C SER A 279 10.40 -18.71 22.05
N GLY A 280 9.62 -18.92 20.99
CA GLY A 280 8.69 -20.05 20.91
C GLY A 280 7.38 -19.93 21.71
N ALA A 281 7.17 -18.88 22.52
CA ALA A 281 5.96 -18.66 23.32
C ALA A 281 4.68 -18.29 22.51
N GLY A 282 4.65 -18.52 21.20
CA GLY A 282 3.47 -18.28 20.34
C GLY A 282 3.10 -16.80 20.07
N LYS A 283 3.94 -15.82 20.46
CA LYS A 283 3.69 -14.37 20.34
C LYS A 283 3.11 -13.92 18.98
N THR A 284 3.84 -14.17 17.89
CA THR A 284 3.41 -13.86 16.51
C THR A 284 2.17 -14.68 16.08
N THR A 285 2.02 -15.90 16.59
CA THR A 285 0.86 -16.76 16.32
C THR A 285 -0.41 -16.22 16.99
N PHE A 286 -0.29 -15.63 18.18
CA PHE A 286 -1.36 -14.93 18.88
C PHE A 286 -1.82 -13.69 18.10
N LEU A 287 -0.90 -12.82 17.68
CA LEU A 287 -1.25 -11.70 16.79
C LEU A 287 -1.89 -12.18 15.48
N SER A 288 -1.39 -13.28 14.91
CA SER A 288 -1.95 -13.88 13.70
C SER A 288 -3.36 -14.43 13.91
N ALA A 289 -3.69 -14.99 15.07
CA ALA A 289 -5.05 -15.43 15.40
C ALA A 289 -6.00 -14.24 15.62
N LEU A 290 -5.58 -13.21 16.37
CA LEU A 290 -6.38 -11.97 16.54
C LEU A 290 -6.65 -11.27 15.19
N ALA A 291 -5.69 -11.31 14.27
CA ALA A 291 -5.85 -10.79 12.90
C ALA A 291 -6.62 -11.74 11.96
N GLY A 292 -7.06 -12.92 12.42
CA GLY A 292 -7.77 -13.90 11.60
C GLY A 292 -6.92 -14.52 10.47
N LYS A 293 -5.60 -14.58 10.68
CA LYS A 293 -4.56 -15.04 9.73
C LYS A 293 -3.86 -16.35 10.13
N ALA A 294 -4.34 -17.05 11.16
CA ALA A 294 -3.78 -18.33 11.65
C ALA A 294 -4.04 -19.52 10.68
N LEU A 295 -3.59 -19.40 9.43
CA LEU A 295 -3.75 -20.39 8.37
C LEU A 295 -3.00 -21.68 8.71
N GLY A 296 -3.64 -22.85 8.51
CA GLY A 296 -3.03 -24.16 8.78
C GLY A 296 -3.08 -24.60 10.25
N CYS A 297 -3.65 -23.77 11.13
CA CYS A 297 -4.04 -24.19 12.47
C CYS A 297 -5.52 -24.56 12.50
N SER A 298 -5.92 -25.50 13.35
CA SER A 298 -7.29 -25.51 13.88
C SER A 298 -7.37 -24.44 14.97
N VAL A 299 -8.49 -23.72 15.03
CA VAL A 299 -8.74 -22.65 16.00
C VAL A 299 -9.94 -23.06 16.84
N THR A 300 -9.74 -23.18 18.15
CA THR A 300 -10.81 -23.41 19.13
C THR A 300 -10.85 -22.27 20.16
N GLY A 301 -11.97 -22.14 20.87
CA GLY A 301 -12.32 -20.91 21.59
C GLY A 301 -13.04 -19.90 20.68
N SER A 302 -13.05 -18.63 21.07
CA SER A 302 -13.71 -17.55 20.31
C SER A 302 -12.95 -16.22 20.38
N VAL A 303 -13.07 -15.42 19.32
CA VAL A 303 -12.60 -14.03 19.26
C VAL A 303 -13.81 -13.14 18.98
N LEU A 304 -14.13 -12.27 19.92
CA LEU A 304 -15.33 -11.45 19.98
C LEU A 304 -14.95 -9.97 19.83
N ILE A 305 -15.50 -9.31 18.82
CA ILE A 305 -15.25 -7.89 18.49
C ILE A 305 -16.40 -7.07 19.05
N ASN A 306 -16.12 -6.08 19.91
CA ASN A 306 -17.13 -5.31 20.63
C ASN A 306 -18.21 -6.21 21.32
N GLY A 307 -17.77 -7.38 21.82
CA GLY A 307 -18.63 -8.39 22.45
C GLY A 307 -19.38 -9.34 21.50
N ARG A 308 -19.23 -9.19 20.17
CA ARG A 308 -19.95 -9.98 19.16
C ARG A 308 -19.05 -11.00 18.47
N ASN A 309 -19.58 -12.17 18.14
CA ASN A 309 -18.85 -13.22 17.41
C ASN A 309 -18.80 -12.91 15.90
N GLU A 310 -18.08 -11.85 15.54
CA GLU A 310 -17.94 -11.33 14.18
C GLU A 310 -16.50 -11.50 13.68
N SER A 311 -16.33 -11.93 12.43
CA SER A 311 -15.00 -12.10 11.83
C SER A 311 -14.27 -10.76 11.70
N ILE A 312 -13.01 -10.72 12.12
CA ILE A 312 -12.13 -9.53 11.98
C ILE A 312 -11.96 -9.08 10.52
N HIS A 313 -12.21 -9.97 9.54
CA HIS A 313 -12.18 -9.63 8.12
C HIS A 313 -13.34 -8.69 7.71
N SER A 314 -14.45 -8.68 8.45
CA SER A 314 -15.52 -7.69 8.33
C SER A 314 -15.05 -6.26 8.64
N PHE A 315 -13.93 -6.10 9.35
CA PHE A 315 -13.33 -4.83 9.77
C PHE A 315 -11.99 -4.52 9.08
N LYS A 316 -11.58 -5.31 8.08
CA LYS A 316 -10.31 -5.21 7.33
C LYS A 316 -9.96 -3.82 6.76
N LYS A 317 -10.93 -2.93 6.60
CA LYS A 317 -10.74 -1.53 6.16
C LYS A 317 -10.37 -0.54 7.28
N ILE A 318 -10.54 -0.92 8.54
CA ILE A 318 -10.22 -0.13 9.74
C ILE A 318 -9.19 -0.83 10.65
N THR A 319 -8.84 -2.08 10.36
CA THR A 319 -7.75 -2.83 11.00
C THR A 319 -6.45 -2.70 10.19
N GLY A 320 -5.39 -2.21 10.81
CA GLY A 320 -4.02 -2.25 10.28
C GLY A 320 -3.22 -3.44 10.85
N PHE A 321 -2.35 -4.04 10.04
CA PHE A 321 -1.47 -5.14 10.46
C PHE A 321 -0.06 -4.92 9.91
N VAL A 322 0.91 -4.70 10.80
CA VAL A 322 2.34 -4.58 10.47
C VAL A 322 3.01 -5.93 10.73
N PRO A 323 3.47 -6.65 9.69
CA PRO A 323 4.24 -7.88 9.86
C PRO A 323 5.68 -7.58 10.33
N GLN A 324 6.33 -8.61 10.88
CA GLN A 324 7.75 -8.58 11.26
C GLN A 324 8.65 -8.13 10.07
N ASP A 325 8.37 -8.67 8.88
CA ASP A 325 9.08 -8.38 7.62
C ASP A 325 8.83 -6.95 7.07
N ASP A 326 9.90 -6.29 6.64
CA ASP A 326 9.89 -4.96 6.01
C ASP A 326 9.43 -4.96 4.53
N VAL A 327 8.24 -5.50 4.25
CA VAL A 327 7.67 -5.52 2.89
C VAL A 327 7.20 -4.11 2.49
N VAL A 328 8.11 -3.34 1.88
CA VAL A 328 7.94 -1.97 1.35
C VAL A 328 8.51 -1.90 -0.08
N HIS A 329 8.01 -1.02 -0.95
CA HIS A 329 8.51 -0.89 -2.33
C HIS A 329 9.83 -0.09 -2.38
N GLY A 330 10.94 -0.79 -2.63
CA GLY A 330 12.28 -0.21 -2.74
C GLY A 330 12.47 0.77 -3.90
N ASN A 331 11.79 0.53 -5.03
CA ASN A 331 11.84 1.37 -6.24
C ASN A 331 11.03 2.68 -6.11
N LEU A 332 10.45 2.95 -4.93
CA LEU A 332 9.62 4.12 -4.63
C LEU A 332 10.21 4.93 -3.45
N THR A 333 9.90 6.22 -3.38
CA THR A 333 10.29 7.06 -2.24
C THR A 333 9.44 6.78 -1.00
N VAL A 334 9.87 7.27 0.15
CA VAL A 334 9.09 7.22 1.40
C VAL A 334 7.72 7.87 1.23
N GLU A 335 7.66 9.08 0.69
CA GLU A 335 6.38 9.77 0.42
C GLU A 335 5.52 9.01 -0.60
N GLU A 336 6.11 8.41 -1.63
CA GLU A 336 5.36 7.66 -2.65
C GLU A 336 4.68 6.41 -2.09
N ASN A 337 5.38 5.65 -1.25
CA ASN A 337 4.85 4.48 -0.55
C ASN A 337 3.64 4.88 0.32
N LEU A 338 3.82 5.88 1.19
CA LEU A 338 2.78 6.36 2.11
C LEU A 338 1.60 6.98 1.35
N TRP A 339 1.85 7.85 0.36
CA TRP A 339 0.82 8.47 -0.47
C TRP A 339 -0.01 7.45 -1.24
N PHE A 340 0.62 6.38 -1.76
CA PHE A 340 -0.10 5.30 -2.44
C PHE A 340 -1.06 4.57 -1.47
N SER A 341 -0.60 4.22 -0.27
CA SER A 341 -1.46 3.63 0.78
C SER A 341 -2.64 4.55 1.10
N ALA A 342 -2.38 5.85 1.30
CA ALA A 342 -3.42 6.87 1.52
C ALA A 342 -4.45 6.93 0.40
N GLN A 343 -4.00 6.92 -0.86
CA GLN A 343 -4.91 7.00 -2.01
C GLN A 343 -5.82 5.78 -2.12
N CYS A 344 -5.34 4.58 -1.77
CA CYS A 344 -6.10 3.33 -1.87
C CYS A 344 -6.95 2.99 -0.63
N ARG A 345 -6.58 3.45 0.58
CA ARG A 345 -7.22 3.02 1.85
C ARG A 345 -8.03 4.10 2.57
N LEU A 346 -7.71 5.39 2.45
CA LEU A 346 -8.51 6.46 3.09
C LEU A 346 -9.89 6.61 2.43
N SER A 347 -10.90 7.00 3.20
CA SER A 347 -12.29 7.20 2.74
C SER A 347 -12.39 8.01 1.45
N VAL A 348 -13.37 7.70 0.60
CA VAL A 348 -13.65 8.43 -0.65
C VAL A 348 -14.10 9.87 -0.39
N ASP A 349 -14.79 10.14 0.73
CA ASP A 349 -15.29 11.48 1.07
C ASP A 349 -14.19 12.48 1.47
N LEU A 350 -13.01 11.98 1.88
CA LEU A 350 -11.88 12.84 2.25
C LEU A 350 -11.34 13.57 1.02
N SER A 351 -11.31 14.91 1.09
CA SER A 351 -10.80 15.74 0.00
C SER A 351 -9.29 15.51 -0.22
N LYS A 352 -8.79 15.79 -1.44
CA LYS A 352 -7.35 15.72 -1.75
C LYS A 352 -6.47 16.46 -0.73
N PRO A 353 -6.74 17.73 -0.34
CA PRO A 353 -5.96 18.43 0.69
C PRO A 353 -5.99 17.73 2.06
N GLU A 354 -7.14 17.18 2.49
CA GLU A 354 -7.22 16.45 3.77
C GLU A 354 -6.42 15.13 3.73
N LYS A 355 -6.42 14.41 2.60
CA LYS A 355 -5.54 13.23 2.41
C LYS A 355 -4.05 13.58 2.43
N VAL A 356 -3.66 14.79 1.98
CA VAL A 356 -2.28 15.28 2.14
C VAL A 356 -1.97 15.49 3.63
N LEU A 357 -2.85 16.14 4.40
CA LEU A 357 -2.63 16.36 5.84
C LEU A 357 -2.43 15.06 6.64
N VAL A 358 -3.14 13.98 6.31
CA VAL A 358 -2.93 12.67 6.95
C VAL A 358 -1.52 12.14 6.69
N VAL A 359 -1.05 12.20 5.44
CA VAL A 359 0.29 11.73 5.08
C VAL A 359 1.39 12.61 5.69
N GLU A 360 1.24 13.94 5.67
CA GLU A 360 2.15 14.87 6.35
C GLU A 360 2.25 14.55 7.86
N ARG A 361 1.11 14.35 8.54
CA ARG A 361 1.05 14.01 9.98
C ARG A 361 1.85 12.75 10.29
N VAL A 362 1.71 11.69 9.48
CA VAL A 362 2.41 10.42 9.73
C VAL A 362 3.91 10.52 9.41
N ILE A 363 4.32 11.25 8.35
CA ILE A 363 5.74 11.50 8.06
C ILE A 363 6.39 12.32 9.19
N GLU A 364 5.68 13.29 9.74
CA GLU A 364 6.12 14.12 10.88
C GLU A 364 6.24 13.29 12.16
N PHE A 365 5.17 12.58 12.56
CA PHE A 365 5.12 11.83 13.83
C PHE A 365 6.14 10.68 13.87
N LEU A 366 6.43 10.04 12.73
CA LEU A 366 7.45 8.99 12.62
C LEU A 366 8.88 9.53 12.42
N GLY A 367 9.07 10.86 12.35
CA GLY A 367 10.39 11.46 12.14
C GLY A 367 11.03 11.06 10.81
N LEU A 368 10.23 11.02 9.73
CA LEU A 368 10.64 10.61 8.39
C LEU A 368 10.88 11.80 7.44
N GLN A 369 10.74 13.05 7.91
CA GLN A 369 10.81 14.25 7.07
C GLN A 369 12.14 14.39 6.29
N SER A 370 13.28 14.05 6.90
CA SER A 370 14.61 14.11 6.26
C SER A 370 14.80 13.09 5.13
N VAL A 371 14.07 11.97 5.15
CA VAL A 371 14.14 10.88 4.15
C VAL A 371 12.88 10.79 3.26
N ARG A 372 11.96 11.74 3.39
CA ARG A 372 10.69 11.84 2.65
C ARG A 372 10.82 11.56 1.14
N ASN A 373 11.82 12.20 0.53
CA ASN A 373 12.07 12.15 -0.91
C ASN A 373 13.11 11.08 -1.30
N SER A 374 13.74 10.42 -0.33
CA SER A 374 14.70 9.34 -0.57
C SER A 374 13.99 8.08 -1.05
N LEU A 375 14.62 7.35 -1.98
CA LEU A 375 14.20 5.99 -2.35
C LEU A 375 14.37 5.05 -1.15
N VAL A 376 13.41 4.15 -0.93
CA VAL A 376 13.49 3.15 0.15
C VAL A 376 14.66 2.20 -0.08
N GLY A 377 14.96 1.87 -1.34
CA GLY A 377 16.07 0.99 -1.71
C GLY A 377 15.68 -0.49 -1.77
N THR A 378 16.43 -1.24 -2.57
CA THR A 378 16.31 -2.71 -2.70
C THR A 378 17.54 -3.38 -2.08
N VAL A 379 17.62 -4.72 -2.11
CA VAL A 379 18.84 -5.45 -1.72
C VAL A 379 20.03 -5.06 -2.62
N GLU A 380 19.78 -4.82 -3.90
CA GLU A 380 20.78 -4.42 -4.90
C GLU A 380 21.15 -2.92 -4.83
N LYS A 381 20.20 -2.05 -4.43
CA LYS A 381 20.36 -0.59 -4.44
C LYS A 381 20.10 -0.01 -3.05
N ARG A 382 21.18 0.36 -2.35
CA ARG A 382 21.15 1.04 -1.04
C ARG A 382 20.19 2.25 -1.06
N GLY A 383 19.35 2.34 -0.03
CA GLY A 383 18.42 3.44 0.20
C GLY A 383 18.45 3.91 1.66
N ILE A 384 17.29 4.03 2.29
CA ILE A 384 17.13 4.41 3.70
C ILE A 384 17.65 3.33 4.67
N SER A 385 17.88 3.69 5.94
CA SER A 385 18.35 2.74 6.96
C SER A 385 17.26 1.74 7.38
N GLY A 386 17.64 0.61 8.00
CA GLY A 386 16.71 -0.40 8.49
C GLY A 386 15.64 0.17 9.44
N GLY A 387 16.06 0.88 10.50
CA GLY A 387 15.15 1.54 11.43
C GLY A 387 14.32 2.69 10.83
N GLN A 388 14.72 3.26 9.69
CA GLN A 388 13.86 4.16 8.89
C GLN A 388 12.83 3.34 8.11
N ARG A 389 13.23 2.28 7.41
CA ARG A 389 12.35 1.38 6.64
C ARG A 389 11.29 0.72 7.52
N LYS A 390 11.64 0.26 8.72
CA LYS A 390 10.70 -0.27 9.73
C LYS A 390 9.68 0.79 10.18
N ARG A 391 10.08 2.07 10.28
CA ARG A 391 9.13 3.17 10.49
C ARG A 391 8.23 3.42 9.27
N VAL A 392 8.73 3.33 8.03
CA VAL A 392 7.87 3.37 6.81
C VAL A 392 6.88 2.20 6.77
N ASN A 393 7.33 1.00 7.16
CA ASN A 393 6.52 -0.22 7.27
C ASN A 393 5.32 -0.02 8.23
N VAL A 394 5.53 0.61 9.39
CA VAL A 394 4.43 1.02 10.29
C VAL A 394 3.57 2.14 9.68
N GLY A 395 4.21 3.14 9.05
CA GLY A 395 3.52 4.27 8.43
C GLY A 395 2.52 3.87 7.34
N LEU A 396 2.81 2.81 6.57
CA LEU A 396 1.89 2.26 5.55
C LEU A 396 0.53 1.85 6.12
N GLU A 397 0.51 1.40 7.39
CA GLU A 397 -0.72 1.05 8.12
C GLU A 397 -1.31 2.26 8.86
N MET A 398 -0.50 3.11 9.51
CA MET A 398 -1.00 4.32 10.18
C MET A 398 -1.73 5.28 9.24
N VAL A 399 -1.25 5.44 7.99
CA VAL A 399 -1.82 6.35 6.99
C VAL A 399 -3.27 6.02 6.59
N MET A 400 -3.78 4.82 6.90
CA MET A 400 -5.19 4.50 6.67
C MET A 400 -6.15 5.04 7.76
N GLU A 401 -5.64 5.75 8.78
CA GLU A 401 -6.38 6.12 10.01
C GLU A 401 -7.08 4.89 10.63
N PRO A 402 -6.33 3.88 11.11
CA PRO A 402 -6.90 2.65 11.66
C PRO A 402 -7.64 2.91 12.98
N SER A 403 -8.55 2.00 13.32
CA SER A 403 -9.21 1.90 14.63
C SER A 403 -8.61 0.80 15.50
N LEU A 404 -8.01 -0.21 14.86
CA LEU A 404 -7.20 -1.26 15.49
C LEU A 404 -5.88 -1.35 14.71
N LEU A 405 -4.75 -1.35 15.42
CA LEU A 405 -3.43 -1.52 14.82
C LEU A 405 -2.68 -2.64 15.54
N ILE A 406 -2.39 -3.72 14.81
CA ILE A 406 -1.61 -4.86 15.28
C ILE A 406 -0.19 -4.74 14.71
N LEU A 407 0.84 -4.84 15.55
CA LEU A 407 2.24 -4.73 15.14
C LEU A 407 3.11 -5.90 15.64
N ASP A 408 3.79 -6.59 14.73
CA ASP A 408 4.69 -7.70 15.05
C ASP A 408 6.15 -7.20 15.07
N GLU A 409 6.74 -7.16 16.26
CA GLU A 409 8.10 -6.65 16.56
C GLU A 409 8.47 -5.30 15.88
N PRO A 410 7.69 -4.22 16.05
CA PRO A 410 7.92 -2.94 15.37
C PRO A 410 9.17 -2.19 15.84
N THR A 411 9.73 -2.54 17.00
CA THR A 411 10.97 -1.98 17.56
C THR A 411 12.22 -2.79 17.21
N SER A 412 12.08 -3.99 16.63
CA SER A 412 13.24 -4.80 16.23
C SER A 412 14.03 -4.10 15.12
N GLY A 413 15.34 -3.98 15.31
CA GLY A 413 16.25 -3.25 14.41
C GLY A 413 16.20 -1.71 14.52
N LEU A 414 15.60 -1.15 15.58
CA LEU A 414 15.67 0.28 15.90
C LEU A 414 16.61 0.52 17.08
N ASP A 415 17.25 1.69 17.10
CA ASP A 415 17.90 2.23 18.29
C ASP A 415 16.86 2.66 19.36
N SER A 416 17.30 2.84 20.60
CA SER A 416 16.44 3.22 21.73
C SER A 416 15.68 4.54 21.51
N ALA A 417 16.27 5.53 20.82
CA ALA A 417 15.63 6.83 20.60
C ALA A 417 14.58 6.77 19.48
N SER A 418 14.87 6.10 18.36
CA SER A 418 13.89 5.78 17.32
C SER A 418 12.73 4.95 17.87
N SER A 419 13.02 3.99 18.76
CA SER A 419 12.01 3.14 19.40
C SER A 419 11.07 3.94 20.30
N GLN A 420 11.62 4.85 21.13
CA GLN A 420 10.80 5.79 21.91
C GLN A 420 9.99 6.73 21.01
N LEU A 421 10.58 7.26 19.92
CA LEU A 421 9.88 8.14 18.98
C LEU A 421 8.68 7.41 18.32
N LEU A 422 8.88 6.18 17.88
CA LEU A 422 7.82 5.32 17.34
C LEU A 422 6.71 5.08 18.38
N LEU A 423 7.07 4.74 19.62
CA LEU A 423 6.08 4.51 20.67
C LEU A 423 5.35 5.80 21.10
N ARG A 424 6.00 6.97 21.02
CA ARG A 424 5.35 8.29 21.19
C ARG A 424 4.36 8.58 20.05
N ALA A 425 4.66 8.18 18.81
CA ALA A 425 3.73 8.30 17.68
C ALA A 425 2.51 7.37 17.85
N LEU A 426 2.73 6.09 18.21
CA LEU A 426 1.66 5.14 18.52
C LEU A 426 0.80 5.63 19.70
N ARG A 427 1.41 6.21 20.75
CA ARG A 427 0.68 6.80 21.89
C ARG A 427 -0.24 7.96 21.48
N ARG A 428 0.12 8.76 20.47
CA ARG A 428 -0.79 9.80 19.93
C ARG A 428 -1.99 9.19 19.22
N GLU A 429 -1.81 8.15 18.43
CA GLU A 429 -2.92 7.43 17.79
C GLU A 429 -3.83 6.75 18.83
N ALA A 430 -3.26 6.12 19.86
CA ALA A 430 -4.04 5.54 20.97
C ALA A 430 -4.93 6.60 21.64
N LEU A 431 -4.40 7.81 21.90
CA LEU A 431 -5.20 8.93 22.45
C LEU A 431 -6.30 9.46 21.51
N GLU A 432 -6.26 9.16 20.20
CA GLU A 432 -7.39 9.38 19.27
C GLU A 432 -8.45 8.25 19.30
N GLY A 433 -8.30 7.26 20.20
CA GLY A 433 -9.24 6.14 20.41
C GLY A 433 -8.82 4.83 19.73
N VAL A 434 -7.63 4.76 19.14
CA VAL A 434 -7.13 3.55 18.47
C VAL A 434 -6.80 2.47 19.51
N ASN A 435 -7.15 1.22 19.20
CA ASN A 435 -6.67 0.04 19.90
C ASN A 435 -5.31 -0.37 19.32
N ILE A 436 -4.25 -0.45 20.14
CA ILE A 436 -2.91 -0.82 19.68
C ILE A 436 -2.42 -2.06 20.43
N CYS A 437 -2.14 -3.14 19.69
CA CYS A 437 -1.54 -4.36 20.21
C CYS A 437 -0.21 -4.61 19.51
N MET A 438 0.87 -4.82 20.27
CA MET A 438 2.22 -4.98 19.71
C MET A 438 3.04 -6.05 20.41
N VAL A 439 3.67 -6.94 19.64
CA VAL A 439 4.69 -7.86 20.16
C VAL A 439 6.00 -7.09 20.35
N VAL A 440 6.63 -7.27 21.51
CA VAL A 440 7.88 -6.57 21.86
C VAL A 440 8.87 -7.57 22.45
N HIS A 441 10.12 -7.50 21.99
CA HIS A 441 11.25 -8.28 22.51
C HIS A 441 12.12 -7.34 23.36
N GLN A 442 12.43 -7.75 24.61
CA GLN A 442 13.37 -7.08 25.54
C GLN A 442 13.31 -5.53 25.50
N PRO A 443 12.16 -4.90 25.86
CA PRO A 443 12.06 -3.45 25.89
C PRO A 443 12.85 -2.86 27.06
N SER A 444 13.62 -1.82 26.78
CA SER A 444 14.22 -1.00 27.85
C SER A 444 13.14 -0.39 28.75
N TYR A 445 13.48 -0.19 30.03
CA TYR A 445 12.60 0.35 31.08
C TYR A 445 11.78 1.58 30.65
N ALA A 446 12.38 2.46 29.86
CA ALA A 446 11.75 3.67 29.34
C ALA A 446 10.63 3.39 28.30
N LEU A 447 10.73 2.33 27.50
CA LEU A 447 9.63 1.87 26.66
C LEU A 447 8.59 1.09 27.47
N TYR A 448 9.02 0.25 28.42
CA TYR A 448 8.10 -0.51 29.28
C TYR A 448 7.12 0.39 30.04
N LYS A 449 7.60 1.48 30.65
CA LYS A 449 6.77 2.50 31.31
C LYS A 449 5.79 3.25 30.37
N MET A 450 5.88 3.05 29.06
CA MET A 450 4.96 3.63 28.07
C MET A 450 3.83 2.68 27.62
N PHE A 451 3.75 1.44 28.11
CA PHE A 451 2.62 0.53 27.86
C PHE A 451 1.50 0.72 28.90
N ASP A 452 0.26 0.44 28.50
CA ASP A 452 -0.90 0.52 29.41
C ASP A 452 -1.25 -0.86 29.98
N ASP A 453 -1.25 -1.87 29.11
CA ASP A 453 -1.53 -3.26 29.43
C ASP A 453 -0.39 -4.15 28.93
N LEU A 454 -0.24 -5.32 29.57
CA LEU A 454 0.76 -6.31 29.28
C LEU A 454 0.11 -7.70 29.22
N ILE A 455 0.46 -8.47 28.19
CA ILE A 455 0.20 -9.90 28.05
C ILE A 455 1.56 -10.61 28.13
N LEU A 456 1.73 -11.50 29.11
CA LEU A 456 2.87 -12.42 29.21
C LEU A 456 2.44 -13.82 28.75
N LEU A 457 3.09 -14.33 27.72
CA LEU A 457 2.94 -15.70 27.23
C LEU A 457 4.13 -16.56 27.62
N GLY A 458 3.87 -17.72 28.21
CA GLY A 458 4.89 -18.72 28.55
C GLY A 458 5.18 -19.70 27.41
N LYS A 459 6.19 -20.56 27.61
CA LYS A 459 6.49 -21.69 26.71
C LYS A 459 5.23 -22.57 26.56
N GLY A 460 4.91 -22.98 25.33
CA GLY A 460 3.65 -23.68 25.01
C GLY A 460 2.43 -22.78 24.78
N GLY A 461 2.60 -21.44 24.83
CA GLY A 461 1.55 -20.48 24.47
C GLY A 461 0.40 -20.39 25.47
N LEU A 462 0.73 -20.56 26.76
CA LEU A 462 -0.15 -20.36 27.91
C LEU A 462 0.00 -18.92 28.42
N THR A 463 -1.06 -18.32 28.98
CA THR A 463 -1.00 -16.98 29.57
C THR A 463 -0.51 -17.04 31.02
N VAL A 464 0.48 -16.22 31.36
CA VAL A 464 1.04 -16.08 32.73
C VAL A 464 0.61 -14.78 33.40
N TYR A 465 0.33 -13.74 32.60
CA TYR A 465 -0.26 -12.48 33.07
C TYR A 465 -1.02 -11.82 31.92
N HIS A 466 -2.17 -11.23 32.22
CA HIS A 466 -2.86 -10.29 31.34
C HIS A 466 -3.55 -9.20 32.16
N GLY A 467 -3.05 -7.97 32.10
CA GLY A 467 -3.59 -6.85 32.86
C GLY A 467 -2.80 -5.56 32.69
N SER A 468 -3.04 -4.59 33.58
CA SER A 468 -2.33 -3.30 33.61
C SER A 468 -0.82 -3.51 33.73
N ALA A 469 -0.03 -2.83 32.88
CA ALA A 469 1.43 -2.90 32.94
C ALA A 469 2.00 -2.42 34.28
N LYS A 470 1.25 -1.63 35.07
CA LYS A 470 1.66 -1.18 36.41
C LYS A 470 1.42 -2.22 37.52
N LYS A 471 0.56 -3.22 37.30
CA LYS A 471 0.15 -4.21 38.31
C LYS A 471 0.85 -5.56 38.19
N VAL A 472 1.71 -5.73 37.19
CA VAL A 472 2.46 -7.00 37.00
C VAL A 472 3.47 -7.22 38.13
N GLU A 473 4.07 -6.15 38.65
CA GLU A 473 5.02 -6.17 39.77
C GLU A 473 4.30 -6.55 41.08
N GLU A 474 3.11 -5.98 41.33
CA GLU A 474 2.20 -6.38 42.42
C GLU A 474 1.81 -7.87 42.35
N TYR A 475 1.52 -8.37 41.14
CA TYR A 475 1.13 -9.76 40.91
C TYR A 475 2.27 -10.75 41.18
N PHE A 476 3.48 -10.49 40.66
CA PHE A 476 4.63 -11.36 40.94
C PHE A 476 5.04 -11.33 42.43
N LEU A 477 4.95 -10.18 43.10
CA LEU A 477 5.13 -10.08 44.54
C LEU A 477 4.13 -10.98 45.30
N GLY A 478 2.85 -10.96 44.90
CA GLY A 478 1.80 -11.83 45.44
C GLY A 478 1.99 -13.33 45.19
N LEU A 479 2.89 -13.73 44.26
CA LEU A 479 3.30 -15.11 44.05
C LEU A 479 4.54 -15.52 44.87
N GLY A 480 5.16 -14.59 45.62
CA GLY A 480 6.45 -14.79 46.31
C GLY A 480 7.68 -14.50 45.45
N ILE A 481 7.52 -13.80 44.32
CA ILE A 481 8.59 -13.52 43.36
C ILE A 481 8.98 -12.04 43.45
N ASN A 482 10.00 -11.74 44.26
CA ASN A 482 10.53 -10.38 44.41
C ASN A 482 11.40 -9.99 43.21
N ILE A 483 11.14 -8.82 42.63
CA ILE A 483 11.89 -8.28 41.48
C ILE A 483 13.04 -7.41 42.00
N PRO A 484 14.32 -7.68 41.66
CA PRO A 484 15.44 -6.87 42.17
C PRO A 484 15.46 -5.45 41.58
N GLU A 485 15.57 -4.43 42.43
CA GLU A 485 15.45 -3.00 42.06
C GLU A 485 16.39 -2.51 40.94
N ARG A 486 17.53 -3.18 40.77
CA ARG A 486 18.58 -2.80 39.79
C ARG A 486 18.52 -3.59 38.47
N ILE A 487 17.48 -4.41 38.27
CA ILE A 487 17.25 -5.18 37.03
C ILE A 487 16.06 -4.57 36.28
N ASN A 488 16.09 -4.58 34.94
CA ASN A 488 14.96 -4.16 34.11
C ASN A 488 13.82 -5.18 34.25
N PRO A 489 12.64 -4.85 34.84
CA PRO A 489 11.58 -5.84 35.11
C PRO A 489 11.10 -6.62 33.87
N PRO A 490 10.95 -6.01 32.66
CA PRO A 490 10.67 -6.75 31.43
C PRO A 490 11.59 -7.93 31.16
N ASP A 491 12.90 -7.75 31.35
CA ASP A 491 13.88 -8.79 31.03
C ASP A 491 13.84 -9.88 32.10
N TYR A 492 13.73 -9.49 33.38
CA TYR A 492 13.52 -10.43 34.50
C TYR A 492 12.25 -11.28 34.32
N PHE A 493 11.16 -10.72 33.79
CA PHE A 493 9.97 -11.51 33.42
C PHE A 493 10.26 -12.53 32.33
N ILE A 494 11.12 -12.22 31.35
CA ILE A 494 11.52 -13.20 30.33
C ILE A 494 12.42 -14.28 30.95
N ASP A 495 13.39 -13.92 31.79
CA ASP A 495 14.30 -14.87 32.44
C ASP A 495 13.54 -15.91 33.29
N ILE A 496 12.52 -15.45 34.04
CA ILE A 496 11.61 -16.31 34.80
C ILE A 496 10.84 -17.26 33.85
N LEU A 497 10.26 -16.74 32.75
CA LEU A 497 9.49 -17.52 31.79
C LEU A 497 10.34 -18.49 30.94
N GLU A 498 11.63 -18.18 30.77
CA GLU A 498 12.62 -19.01 30.12
C GLU A 498 13.07 -20.16 31.06
N GLY A 499 13.11 -19.90 32.37
CA GLY A 499 13.63 -20.80 33.40
C GLY A 499 15.11 -20.55 33.76
N LEU A 500 15.63 -19.36 33.45
CA LEU A 500 17.02 -18.97 33.75
C LEU A 500 17.18 -18.49 35.19
N THR A 501 16.13 -17.92 35.78
CA THR A 501 16.08 -17.49 37.18
C THR A 501 15.08 -18.34 37.96
N ALA A 502 15.49 -18.80 39.15
CA ALA A 502 14.60 -19.50 40.06
C ALA A 502 13.55 -18.52 40.63
N PRO A 503 12.23 -18.78 40.51
CA PRO A 503 11.21 -17.88 41.04
C PRO A 503 11.15 -17.97 42.58
N GLY A 504 11.90 -17.11 43.27
CA GLY A 504 11.95 -17.03 44.73
C GLY A 504 12.67 -18.22 45.38
N GLY A 505 13.90 -18.00 45.85
CA GLY A 505 14.86 -19.01 46.36
C GLY A 505 14.50 -19.74 47.67
N SER A 506 13.21 -19.86 47.97
CA SER A 506 12.64 -20.59 49.11
C SER A 506 11.25 -21.17 48.82
N SER A 507 10.67 -20.93 47.64
CA SER A 507 9.23 -21.12 47.40
C SER A 507 8.85 -22.39 46.61
N GLY A 508 9.82 -23.14 46.09
CA GLY A 508 9.61 -24.37 45.32
C GLY A 508 8.94 -24.19 43.94
N LEU A 509 8.72 -22.95 43.50
CA LEU A 509 8.01 -22.60 42.26
C LEU A 509 8.78 -23.01 40.99
N SER A 510 8.10 -23.66 40.06
CA SER A 510 8.57 -23.81 38.67
C SER A 510 7.98 -22.71 37.78
N TYR A 511 8.73 -22.31 36.74
CA TYR A 511 8.21 -21.46 35.67
C TYR A 511 7.02 -22.11 34.93
N LYS A 512 6.88 -23.44 35.01
CA LYS A 512 5.79 -24.23 34.45
C LYS A 512 4.45 -24.03 35.18
N ASP A 513 4.48 -23.57 36.43
CA ASP A 513 3.30 -23.49 37.30
C ASP A 513 2.63 -22.12 37.22
N LEU A 514 3.39 -21.10 36.81
CA LEU A 514 2.94 -19.71 36.65
C LEU A 514 1.67 -19.54 35.77
N PRO A 515 1.46 -20.28 34.67
CA PRO A 515 0.21 -20.21 33.90
C PRO A 515 -0.96 -20.87 34.63
N VAL A 516 -0.73 -21.92 35.43
CA VAL A 516 -1.76 -22.57 36.25
C VAL A 516 -2.17 -21.65 37.39
N ARG A 517 -1.22 -20.96 38.03
CA ARG A 517 -1.51 -19.91 39.02
C ARG A 517 -2.27 -18.72 38.41
N TRP A 518 -1.97 -18.33 37.17
CA TRP A 518 -2.76 -17.32 36.46
C TRP A 518 -4.20 -17.77 36.19
N MET A 519 -4.41 -19.04 35.85
CA MET A 519 -5.75 -19.62 35.70
C MET A 519 -6.52 -19.60 37.03
N LEU A 520 -5.91 -20.08 38.12
CA LEU A 520 -6.49 -20.07 39.48
C LEU A 520 -6.87 -18.66 39.93
N HIS A 521 -5.95 -17.70 39.81
CA HIS A 521 -6.15 -16.29 40.19
C HIS A 521 -7.37 -15.64 39.50
N ASN A 522 -7.74 -16.11 38.31
CA ASN A 522 -8.86 -15.56 37.53
C ASN A 522 -10.08 -16.49 37.47
N GLY A 523 -10.07 -17.63 38.17
CA GLY A 523 -11.15 -18.63 38.14
C GLY A 523 -11.33 -19.33 36.78
N TYR A 524 -10.28 -19.41 35.95
CA TYR A 524 -10.34 -20.07 34.65
C TYR A 524 -10.20 -21.60 34.77
N PRO A 525 -10.89 -22.38 33.91
CA PRO A 525 -10.87 -23.84 33.99
C PRO A 525 -9.49 -24.42 33.63
N ILE A 526 -8.87 -25.13 34.57
CA ILE A 526 -7.59 -25.82 34.34
C ILE A 526 -7.81 -27.06 33.44
N PRO A 527 -7.08 -27.19 32.31
CA PRO A 527 -7.13 -28.35 31.43
C PRO A 527 -6.62 -29.63 32.12
N LEU A 528 -7.20 -30.78 31.77
CA LEU A 528 -6.97 -32.06 32.45
C LEU A 528 -5.49 -32.46 32.52
N ASP A 529 -4.71 -32.21 31.45
CA ASP A 529 -3.28 -32.52 31.38
C ASP A 529 -2.41 -31.65 32.29
N MET A 530 -2.89 -30.49 32.73
CA MET A 530 -2.21 -29.65 33.71
C MET A 530 -2.71 -29.89 35.15
N ARG A 531 -3.81 -30.64 35.35
CA ARG A 531 -4.31 -30.97 36.70
C ARG A 531 -3.41 -31.94 37.44
N GLN A 532 -2.74 -32.87 36.74
CA GLN A 532 -1.81 -33.82 37.37
C GLN A 532 -0.68 -33.08 38.11
N ASN A 533 -0.16 -32.00 37.53
CA ASN A 533 0.83 -31.14 38.21
C ASN A 533 0.22 -30.29 39.34
N ALA A 534 -1.08 -29.94 39.25
CA ALA A 534 -1.74 -29.10 40.25
C ALA A 534 -2.12 -29.87 41.53
N VAL A 535 -2.57 -31.13 41.40
CA VAL A 535 -2.95 -31.99 42.53
C VAL A 535 -1.79 -32.22 43.52
N GLN A 536 -0.54 -32.18 43.04
CA GLN A 536 0.67 -32.23 43.86
C GLN A 536 0.76 -31.09 44.90
N TYR A 537 0.05 -29.97 44.71
CA TYR A 537 0.11 -28.78 45.57
C TYR A 537 -1.15 -28.55 46.44
N ASP A 538 -2.27 -29.21 46.17
CA ASP A 538 -3.49 -29.13 47.01
C ASP A 538 -3.47 -30.11 48.21
N MET A 539 -2.59 -31.12 48.20
CA MET A 539 -2.48 -32.14 49.26
C MET A 539 -1.39 -31.85 50.29
N SER A 540 -1.58 -30.79 51.10
CA SER A 540 -0.89 -30.61 52.38
C SER A 540 -1.65 -31.22 53.58
N HIS A 541 -2.65 -32.09 53.32
CA HIS A 541 -3.33 -32.93 54.30
C HIS A 541 -3.67 -34.33 53.73
N SER A 542 -3.78 -35.33 54.62
CA SER A 542 -4.23 -36.72 54.42
C SER A 542 -3.43 -37.65 53.48
N VAL A 543 -2.44 -38.33 54.07
CA VAL A 543 -2.13 -39.79 54.06
C VAL A 543 -2.67 -40.68 52.91
N ASN A 544 -1.71 -41.38 52.26
CA ASN A 544 -1.71 -42.71 51.62
C ASN A 544 -3.01 -43.38 51.12
N SER A 545 -2.98 -43.82 49.85
CA SER A 545 -3.12 -45.25 49.51
C SER A 545 -2.31 -45.58 48.25
N ALA A 546 -2.21 -46.85 47.85
CA ALA A 546 -1.21 -47.36 46.91
C ALA A 546 -1.78 -48.11 45.68
N ASN A 547 -0.91 -48.25 44.66
CA ASN A 547 -0.90 -49.23 43.57
C ASN A 547 -2.14 -49.41 42.68
N GLU A 548 -1.99 -49.09 41.39
CA GLU A 548 -2.47 -49.95 40.29
C GLU A 548 -1.50 -49.85 39.09
N ILE A 549 -1.48 -50.85 38.21
CA ILE A 549 -0.34 -51.11 37.28
C ILE A 549 -0.82 -51.37 35.85
N ASP A 550 -0.21 -50.65 34.89
CA ASP A 550 -0.12 -50.94 33.44
C ASP A 550 -1.43 -51.01 32.60
N PRO A 551 -1.34 -51.12 31.25
CA PRO A 551 -0.31 -50.58 30.34
C PRO A 551 -0.90 -49.83 29.13
N HIS A 552 -0.19 -48.80 28.64
CA HIS A 552 -0.25 -48.45 27.20
C HIS A 552 1.08 -47.86 26.71
N GLY A 553 2.04 -48.75 26.42
CA GLY A 553 3.24 -48.39 25.69
C GLY A 553 2.90 -47.92 24.26
N SER A 554 3.25 -46.70 23.91
CA SER A 554 3.03 -46.17 22.56
C SER A 554 3.98 -46.82 21.56
N SER A 555 3.47 -47.73 20.73
CA SER A 555 4.23 -48.32 19.64
C SER A 555 4.71 -47.24 18.66
N HIS A 556 6.02 -47.10 18.52
CA HIS A 556 6.63 -46.34 17.43
C HIS A 556 6.47 -47.13 16.12
N ALA A 557 5.29 -47.04 15.51
CA ALA A 557 5.05 -47.58 14.18
C ALA A 557 5.81 -46.74 13.13
N ASP A 558 6.58 -47.42 12.27
CA ASP A 558 7.43 -46.77 11.28
C ASP A 558 6.64 -45.90 10.29
N LYS A 559 6.84 -44.58 10.38
CA LYS A 559 6.25 -43.62 9.46
C LYS A 559 6.99 -43.68 8.13
N THR A 560 6.42 -44.42 7.18
CA THR A 560 6.90 -44.44 5.80
C THR A 560 6.87 -43.03 5.20
N PHE A 561 8.01 -42.60 4.64
CA PHE A 561 8.20 -41.29 4.00
C PHE A 561 7.10 -40.91 2.99
N ALA A 562 6.58 -41.89 2.24
CA ALA A 562 5.46 -41.69 1.30
C ALA A 562 4.14 -41.31 2.01
N GLY A 563 3.91 -41.83 3.22
CA GLY A 563 2.76 -41.49 4.07
C GLY A 563 2.85 -40.05 4.56
N GLU A 564 4.02 -39.62 5.07
CA GLU A 564 4.24 -38.23 5.48
C GLU A 564 4.12 -37.27 4.28
N LEU A 565 4.69 -37.61 3.13
CA LEU A 565 4.60 -36.79 1.91
C LEU A 565 3.16 -36.68 1.38
N TRP A 566 2.37 -37.76 1.44
CA TRP A 566 0.95 -37.73 1.09
C TRP A 566 0.11 -36.95 2.11
N GLN A 567 0.41 -37.08 3.40
CA GLN A 567 -0.25 -36.34 4.47
C GLN A 567 0.06 -34.84 4.37
N ASP A 568 1.31 -34.46 4.07
CA ASP A 568 1.69 -33.07 3.77
C ASP A 568 1.09 -32.57 2.46
N MET A 569 0.93 -33.41 1.44
CA MET A 569 0.20 -33.03 0.23
C MET A 569 -1.28 -32.76 0.52
N ARG A 570 -1.94 -33.62 1.33
CA ARG A 570 -3.32 -33.41 1.80
C ARG A 570 -3.43 -32.15 2.66
N ASN A 571 -2.56 -31.98 3.66
CA ASN A 571 -2.47 -30.77 4.48
C ASN A 571 -2.33 -29.52 3.61
N ASN A 572 -1.46 -29.56 2.59
CA ASN A 572 -1.30 -28.46 1.64
C ASN A 572 -2.55 -28.20 0.79
N VAL A 573 -3.31 -29.24 0.41
CA VAL A 573 -4.57 -29.11 -0.35
C VAL A 573 -5.71 -28.59 0.54
N GLU A 574 -5.84 -29.05 1.77
CA GLU A 574 -6.82 -28.53 2.75
C GLU A 574 -6.52 -27.09 3.12
N LEU A 575 -5.25 -26.76 3.39
CA LEU A 575 -4.79 -25.40 3.71
C LEU A 575 -4.95 -24.47 2.49
N ARG A 576 -4.83 -24.98 1.24
CA ARG A 576 -5.28 -24.27 0.03
C ARG A 576 -6.80 -24.09 -0.01
N GLY A 577 -7.57 -25.13 0.31
CA GLY A 577 -9.04 -25.07 0.37
C GLY A 577 -9.56 -24.04 1.38
N GLU A 578 -8.94 -23.97 2.56
CA GLU A 578 -9.22 -22.93 3.57
C GLU A 578 -8.79 -21.54 3.08
N LYS A 579 -7.59 -21.38 2.50
CA LYS A 579 -7.16 -20.12 1.85
C LYS A 579 -8.16 -19.66 0.78
N ILE A 580 -8.69 -20.56 -0.03
CA ILE A 580 -9.67 -20.27 -1.07
C ILE A 580 -11.00 -19.86 -0.44
N ARG A 581 -11.55 -20.66 0.50
CA ARG A 581 -12.79 -20.32 1.22
C ARG A 581 -12.68 -18.97 1.93
N HIS A 582 -11.59 -18.70 2.62
CA HIS A 582 -11.34 -17.44 3.35
C HIS A 582 -11.23 -16.22 2.41
N ASN A 583 -10.69 -16.39 1.20
CA ASN A 583 -10.63 -15.34 0.19
C ASN A 583 -11.95 -15.14 -0.59
N PHE A 584 -12.74 -16.20 -0.80
CA PHE A 584 -13.99 -16.15 -1.60
C PHE A 584 -15.24 -15.83 -0.78
N PHE A 585 -15.33 -16.29 0.48
CA PHE A 585 -16.43 -15.93 1.39
C PHE A 585 -16.23 -14.49 1.87
N LYS A 586 -16.70 -13.58 1.02
CA LYS A 586 -16.73 -12.13 1.20
C LYS A 586 -17.56 -11.77 2.44
N SER A 587 -16.90 -11.76 3.61
CA SER A 587 -17.46 -11.28 4.87
C SER A 587 -18.13 -9.92 4.66
N LYS A 588 -19.37 -9.77 5.16
CA LYS A 588 -20.10 -8.50 5.09
C LYS A 588 -19.25 -7.43 5.77
N ASP A 589 -19.00 -6.33 5.07
CA ASP A 589 -18.22 -5.22 5.61
C ASP A 589 -19.04 -4.50 6.68
N LEU A 590 -18.50 -4.45 7.89
CA LEU A 590 -19.11 -3.83 9.09
C LEU A 590 -18.34 -2.59 9.55
N SER A 591 -17.38 -2.12 8.75
CA SER A 591 -16.54 -0.95 9.08
C SER A 591 -17.14 0.40 8.69
N ASP A 592 -18.29 0.40 7.99
CA ASP A 592 -18.94 1.53 7.29
C ASP A 592 -18.04 2.38 6.36
N ARG A 593 -16.77 1.98 6.18
CA ARG A 593 -15.76 2.78 5.48
C ARG A 593 -15.85 2.60 3.97
N LYS A 594 -16.35 3.63 3.28
CA LYS A 594 -16.36 3.71 1.81
C LYS A 594 -14.94 3.97 1.27
N THR A 595 -14.19 2.90 1.01
CA THR A 595 -12.89 2.94 0.32
C THR A 595 -13.05 3.12 -1.20
N PRO A 596 -12.01 3.60 -1.92
CA PRO A 596 -12.05 3.74 -3.38
C PRO A 596 -12.37 2.43 -4.09
N GLY A 597 -13.35 2.46 -5.00
CA GLY A 597 -13.69 1.33 -5.86
C GLY A 597 -12.61 1.00 -6.90
N VAL A 598 -12.73 -0.19 -7.51
CA VAL A 598 -11.72 -0.83 -8.38
C VAL A 598 -11.15 0.12 -9.44
N PHE A 599 -11.97 0.86 -10.19
CA PHE A 599 -11.51 1.80 -11.21
C PHE A 599 -10.63 2.94 -10.66
N LYS A 600 -10.91 3.43 -9.44
CA LYS A 600 -10.08 4.46 -8.79
C LYS A 600 -8.75 3.85 -8.33
N GLN A 601 -8.78 2.65 -7.75
CA GLN A 601 -7.56 1.92 -7.36
C GLN A 601 -6.69 1.59 -8.59
N TYR A 602 -7.27 1.10 -9.68
CA TYR A 602 -6.58 0.82 -10.95
C TYR A 602 -5.80 2.04 -11.43
N LYS A 603 -6.40 3.24 -11.41
CA LYS A 603 -5.70 4.48 -11.77
C LYS A 603 -4.51 4.80 -10.85
N TYR A 604 -4.60 4.50 -9.55
CA TYR A 604 -3.48 4.69 -8.62
C TYR A 604 -2.37 3.65 -8.83
N PHE A 605 -2.72 2.37 -9.01
CA PHE A 605 -1.74 1.33 -9.34
C PHE A 605 -1.05 1.60 -10.68
N LEU A 606 -1.79 2.03 -11.71
CA LEU A 606 -1.24 2.40 -13.03
C LEU A 606 -0.20 3.53 -12.92
N ILE A 607 -0.46 4.54 -12.07
CA ILE A 607 0.51 5.62 -11.79
C ILE A 607 1.73 5.08 -11.04
N ARG A 608 1.54 4.14 -10.10
CA ARG A 608 2.64 3.51 -9.33
C ARG A 608 3.54 2.66 -10.23
N VAL A 609 2.96 1.66 -10.90
CA VAL A 609 3.69 0.72 -11.76
C VAL A 609 4.31 1.47 -12.94
N GLY A 610 3.68 2.53 -13.46
CA GLY A 610 4.28 3.41 -14.46
C GLY A 610 5.55 4.12 -13.99
N LYS A 611 5.61 4.55 -12.72
CA LYS A 611 6.86 5.08 -12.13
C LYS A 611 7.92 4.00 -11.93
N GLN A 612 7.52 2.80 -11.49
CA GLN A 612 8.42 1.67 -11.32
C GLN A 612 9.06 1.29 -12.68
N ARG A 613 8.26 1.16 -13.74
CA ARG A 613 8.76 0.92 -15.10
C ARG A 613 9.71 1.99 -15.64
N LEU A 614 9.45 3.27 -15.36
CA LEU A 614 10.37 4.35 -15.74
C LEU A 614 11.71 4.27 -15.00
N ARG A 615 11.72 3.93 -13.70
CA ARG A 615 12.96 3.70 -12.92
C ARG A 615 13.66 2.36 -13.26
N GLU A 616 12.98 1.48 -14.01
CA GLU A 616 13.49 0.23 -14.57
C GLU A 616 13.93 0.37 -16.05
N ALA A 617 13.88 1.58 -16.64
CA ALA A 617 14.11 1.80 -18.08
C ALA A 617 15.44 1.23 -18.59
N ARG A 618 16.52 1.26 -17.80
CA ARG A 618 17.81 0.63 -18.15
C ARG A 618 17.69 -0.88 -18.41
N MET A 619 16.88 -1.61 -17.65
CA MET A 619 16.66 -3.05 -17.87
C MET A 619 15.81 -3.30 -19.12
N GLN A 620 14.86 -2.41 -19.41
CA GLN A 620 14.06 -2.48 -20.64
C GLN A 620 14.94 -2.20 -21.88
N ALA A 621 15.83 -1.20 -21.82
CA ALA A 621 16.79 -0.92 -22.88
C ALA A 621 17.71 -2.11 -23.19
N ILE A 622 18.16 -2.86 -22.17
CA ILE A 622 18.92 -4.10 -22.33
C ILE A 622 18.07 -5.18 -23.02
N ASP A 623 16.82 -5.39 -22.60
CA ASP A 623 15.91 -6.35 -23.27
C ASP A 623 15.69 -5.99 -24.75
N TYR A 624 15.56 -4.70 -25.08
CA TYR A 624 15.41 -4.23 -26.46
C TYR A 624 16.71 -4.43 -27.27
N LEU A 625 17.87 -4.17 -26.70
CA LEU A 625 19.17 -4.39 -27.34
C LEU A 625 19.41 -5.88 -27.65
N ILE A 626 19.12 -6.78 -26.71
CA ILE A 626 19.24 -8.23 -26.91
C ILE A 626 18.30 -8.70 -28.02
N LEU A 627 17.07 -8.18 -28.08
CA LEU A 627 16.09 -8.54 -29.09
C LEU A 627 16.46 -8.02 -30.50
N LEU A 628 17.06 -6.82 -30.56
CA LEU A 628 17.61 -6.23 -31.78
C LEU A 628 18.80 -7.05 -32.31
N LEU A 629 19.74 -7.45 -31.42
CA LEU A 629 20.86 -8.33 -31.76
C LEU A 629 20.38 -9.71 -32.23
N ALA A 630 19.38 -10.30 -31.57
CA ALA A 630 18.80 -11.57 -31.99
C ALA A 630 18.17 -11.49 -33.39
N GLY A 631 17.48 -10.39 -33.71
CA GLY A 631 16.94 -10.13 -35.06
C GLY A 631 18.04 -10.00 -36.13
N ALA A 632 19.18 -9.38 -35.79
CA ALA A 632 20.32 -9.26 -36.69
C ALA A 632 21.04 -10.59 -36.92
N CYS A 633 21.34 -11.34 -35.84
CA CYS A 633 21.99 -12.64 -35.93
C CYS A 633 21.15 -13.66 -36.70
N LEU A 634 19.88 -13.83 -36.34
CA LEU A 634 18.98 -14.74 -37.07
C LEU A 634 18.75 -14.27 -38.50
N GLY A 635 18.62 -12.96 -38.74
CA GLY A 635 18.44 -12.42 -40.08
C GLY A 635 19.63 -12.67 -41.00
N SER A 636 20.86 -12.57 -40.48
CA SER A 636 22.08 -12.88 -41.24
C SER A 636 22.23 -14.38 -41.54
N LEU A 637 21.88 -15.24 -40.57
CA LEU A 637 21.94 -16.71 -40.69
C LEU A 637 20.89 -17.29 -41.65
N THR A 638 19.78 -16.59 -41.90
CA THR A 638 18.59 -17.15 -42.59
C THR A 638 18.42 -16.66 -44.03
N LYS A 639 19.53 -16.32 -44.71
CA LYS A 639 19.56 -16.03 -46.16
C LYS A 639 18.84 -17.14 -46.93
N GLY A 640 17.68 -16.80 -47.51
CA GLY A 640 16.60 -17.76 -47.70
C GLY A 640 16.80 -18.75 -48.85
N SER A 641 16.51 -20.02 -48.60
CA SER A 641 16.24 -21.00 -49.66
C SER A 641 14.80 -20.83 -50.16
N GLU A 642 14.63 -20.36 -51.40
CA GLU A 642 13.30 -20.06 -51.96
C GLU A 642 12.35 -21.28 -51.95
N GLN A 643 12.89 -22.49 -52.05
CA GLN A 643 12.15 -23.76 -52.01
C GLN A 643 11.34 -23.99 -50.71
N THR A 644 11.75 -23.37 -49.59
CA THR A 644 11.12 -23.57 -48.27
C THR A 644 10.29 -22.38 -47.79
N PHE A 645 10.12 -21.35 -48.62
CA PHE A 645 9.38 -20.12 -48.30
C PHE A 645 9.83 -19.43 -46.98
N GLY A 646 11.09 -19.66 -46.57
CA GLY A 646 11.65 -19.11 -45.33
C GLY A 646 11.22 -19.81 -44.03
N ALA A 647 10.53 -20.97 -44.10
CA ALA A 647 9.98 -21.66 -42.93
C ALA A 647 11.01 -21.91 -41.81
N ALA A 648 12.25 -22.27 -42.16
CA ALA A 648 13.34 -22.46 -41.20
C ALA A 648 13.82 -21.16 -40.52
N GLY A 649 13.66 -20.00 -41.16
CA GLY A 649 13.92 -18.71 -40.52
C GLY A 649 12.79 -18.30 -39.56
N TYR A 650 11.55 -18.64 -39.92
CA TYR A 650 10.39 -18.40 -39.06
C TYR A 650 10.33 -19.32 -37.84
N THR A 651 10.81 -20.58 -37.90
CA THR A 651 10.94 -21.43 -36.70
C THR A 651 11.91 -20.83 -35.68
N TYR A 652 13.12 -20.44 -36.09
CA TYR A 652 14.08 -19.79 -35.19
C TYR A 652 13.55 -18.44 -34.66
N THR A 653 12.84 -17.67 -35.49
CA THR A 653 12.13 -16.45 -35.05
C THR A 653 11.11 -16.74 -33.94
N VAL A 654 10.25 -17.75 -34.11
CA VAL A 654 9.25 -18.13 -33.10
C VAL A 654 9.92 -18.59 -31.79
N ILE A 655 11.03 -19.32 -31.86
CA ILE A 655 11.82 -19.72 -30.68
C ILE A 655 12.40 -18.49 -29.96
N ALA A 656 13.19 -17.67 -30.65
CA ALA A 656 13.94 -16.58 -30.04
C ALA A 656 13.03 -15.47 -29.51
N VAL A 657 12.03 -15.05 -30.29
CA VAL A 657 11.04 -14.06 -29.85
C VAL A 657 10.23 -14.59 -28.67
N SER A 658 9.85 -15.88 -28.65
CA SER A 658 9.20 -16.49 -27.48
C SER A 658 10.10 -16.41 -26.24
N LEU A 659 11.31 -16.97 -26.32
CA LEU A 659 12.22 -17.11 -25.18
C LEU A 659 12.57 -15.75 -24.56
N LEU A 660 12.99 -14.78 -25.37
CA LEU A 660 13.37 -13.45 -24.90
C LEU A 660 12.17 -12.69 -24.31
N CYS A 661 10.98 -12.82 -24.91
CA CYS A 661 9.79 -12.16 -24.38
C CYS A 661 9.30 -12.78 -23.07
N LYS A 662 9.36 -14.11 -22.89
CA LYS A 662 8.99 -14.75 -21.61
C LYS A 662 9.93 -14.35 -20.49
N ILE A 663 11.25 -14.41 -20.70
CA ILE A 663 12.24 -14.08 -19.65
C ILE A 663 12.00 -12.67 -19.11
N ALA A 664 11.77 -11.70 -20.00
CA ALA A 664 11.48 -10.32 -19.61
C ALA A 664 10.11 -10.16 -18.92
N ALA A 665 9.06 -10.85 -19.40
CA ALA A 665 7.72 -10.80 -18.80
C ALA A 665 7.62 -11.54 -17.46
N LEU A 666 8.48 -12.53 -17.23
CA LEU A 666 8.57 -13.29 -15.98
C LEU A 666 8.90 -12.36 -14.80
N ARG A 667 9.81 -11.40 -15.02
CA ARG A 667 10.25 -10.41 -14.02
C ARG A 667 9.11 -9.54 -13.52
N SER A 668 8.02 -9.40 -14.29
CA SER A 668 6.86 -8.59 -13.92
C SER A 668 6.23 -9.08 -12.61
N PHE A 669 5.81 -10.35 -12.52
CA PHE A 669 5.08 -10.84 -11.34
C PHE A 669 5.92 -11.69 -10.38
N SER A 670 7.11 -12.15 -10.76
CA SER A 670 7.95 -12.97 -9.88
C SER A 670 8.51 -12.21 -8.67
N LEU A 671 8.92 -10.94 -8.84
CA LEU A 671 9.60 -10.16 -7.81
C LEU A 671 8.65 -9.49 -6.79
N GLU A 672 7.43 -9.14 -7.19
CA GLU A 672 6.47 -8.39 -6.35
C GLU A 672 5.44 -9.27 -5.61
N LYS A 673 5.61 -10.60 -5.57
CA LYS A 673 4.63 -11.50 -4.93
C LYS A 673 4.32 -11.11 -3.49
N LEU A 674 5.37 -10.84 -2.69
CA LEU A 674 5.24 -10.48 -1.27
C LEU A 674 4.50 -9.15 -1.09
N HIS A 675 4.80 -8.14 -1.90
CA HIS A 675 4.10 -6.84 -1.89
C HIS A 675 2.63 -6.99 -2.25
N TYR A 676 2.31 -7.78 -3.28
CA TYR A 676 0.92 -8.08 -3.66
C TYR A 676 0.16 -8.83 -2.55
N TRP A 677 0.79 -9.82 -1.89
CA TRP A 677 0.17 -10.52 -0.77
C TRP A 677 -0.13 -9.58 0.40
N ARG A 678 0.81 -8.68 0.74
CA ARG A 678 0.58 -7.63 1.74
C ARG A 678 -0.53 -6.66 1.35
N GLU A 679 -0.56 -6.19 0.11
CA GLU A 679 -1.53 -5.19 -0.35
C GLU A 679 -2.95 -5.75 -0.41
N SER A 680 -3.11 -7.02 -0.84
CA SER A 680 -4.38 -7.75 -0.77
C SER A 680 -4.82 -8.08 0.68
N ASP A 681 -3.86 -8.33 1.58
CA ASP A 681 -4.13 -8.42 3.03
C ASP A 681 -4.52 -7.08 3.65
N SER A 682 -4.02 -5.97 3.12
CA SER A 682 -4.33 -4.60 3.56
C SER A 682 -5.65 -4.05 2.97
N GLY A 683 -6.36 -4.87 2.20
CA GLY A 683 -7.69 -4.58 1.65
C GLY A 683 -7.72 -3.96 0.23
N MET A 684 -6.59 -3.98 -0.50
CA MET A 684 -6.54 -3.48 -1.88
C MET A 684 -7.03 -4.54 -2.89
N SER A 685 -7.51 -4.09 -4.05
CA SER A 685 -8.12 -4.96 -5.07
C SER A 685 -7.08 -5.65 -5.96
N SER A 686 -7.03 -6.99 -5.91
CA SER A 686 -6.17 -7.82 -6.77
C SER A 686 -6.43 -7.60 -8.27
N LEU A 687 -7.69 -7.36 -8.66
CA LEU A 687 -8.05 -7.11 -10.06
C LEU A 687 -7.56 -5.74 -10.54
N ALA A 688 -7.59 -4.72 -9.68
CA ALA A 688 -6.99 -3.42 -9.98
C ALA A 688 -5.47 -3.51 -10.16
N TYR A 689 -4.78 -4.25 -9.29
CA TYR A 689 -3.34 -4.53 -9.40
C TYR A 689 -3.02 -5.26 -10.72
N PHE A 690 -3.64 -6.42 -10.97
CA PHE A 690 -3.37 -7.25 -12.15
C PHE A 690 -3.57 -6.47 -13.46
N LEU A 691 -4.74 -5.84 -13.64
CA LEU A 691 -5.04 -5.07 -14.86
C LEU A 691 -4.09 -3.90 -15.05
N SER A 692 -3.77 -3.14 -14.00
CA SER A 692 -2.85 -1.99 -14.12
C SER A 692 -1.46 -2.38 -14.62
N LYS A 693 -1.02 -3.59 -14.25
CA LYS A 693 0.31 -4.11 -14.57
C LYS A 693 0.36 -4.72 -15.96
N ASP A 694 -0.66 -5.52 -16.32
CA ASP A 694 -0.83 -6.03 -17.68
C ASP A 694 -0.96 -4.87 -18.69
N THR A 695 -1.76 -3.84 -18.42
CA THR A 695 -1.89 -2.67 -19.32
C THR A 695 -0.61 -1.84 -19.50
N LEU A 696 0.35 -1.94 -18.58
CA LEU A 696 1.66 -1.30 -18.76
C LEU A 696 2.65 -2.20 -19.52
N ASP A 697 2.59 -3.50 -19.29
CA ASP A 697 3.36 -4.47 -20.07
C ASP A 697 2.86 -4.59 -21.53
N HIS A 698 1.63 -4.18 -21.82
CA HIS A 698 1.12 -4.05 -23.19
C HIS A 698 1.95 -3.07 -24.04
N PHE A 699 2.48 -1.97 -23.48
CA PHE A 699 3.38 -1.09 -24.25
C PHE A 699 4.64 -1.83 -24.70
N ASN A 700 5.26 -2.61 -23.80
CA ASN A 700 6.40 -3.45 -24.13
C ASN A 700 6.03 -4.59 -25.10
N THR A 701 4.80 -5.10 -25.03
CA THR A 701 4.25 -6.12 -25.96
C THR A 701 4.08 -5.56 -27.38
N VAL A 702 3.73 -4.28 -27.51
CA VAL A 702 3.61 -3.56 -28.81
C VAL A 702 4.98 -3.22 -29.41
N ILE A 703 5.94 -2.78 -28.58
CA ILE A 703 7.27 -2.31 -29.05
C ILE A 703 8.20 -3.47 -29.41
N LYS A 704 8.22 -4.57 -28.65
CA LYS A 704 9.16 -5.70 -28.87
C LYS A 704 9.10 -6.29 -30.28
N PRO A 705 7.92 -6.58 -30.88
CA PRO A 705 7.83 -7.03 -32.26
C PRO A 705 8.46 -6.05 -33.26
N VAL A 706 8.27 -4.73 -33.09
CA VAL A 706 8.87 -3.72 -34.00
C VAL A 706 10.39 -3.76 -33.94
N VAL A 707 10.96 -3.81 -32.73
CA VAL A 707 12.41 -3.87 -32.50
C VAL A 707 13.02 -5.13 -33.13
N TYR A 708 12.45 -6.32 -32.91
CA TYR A 708 12.92 -7.53 -33.57
C TYR A 708 12.81 -7.44 -35.11
N LEU A 709 11.64 -7.04 -35.60
CA LEU A 709 11.31 -7.11 -37.03
C LEU A 709 12.14 -6.12 -37.86
N SER A 710 12.54 -4.99 -37.28
CA SER A 710 13.42 -3.98 -37.89
C SER A 710 14.73 -4.58 -38.42
N MET A 711 15.47 -5.30 -37.58
CA MET A 711 16.72 -5.96 -37.97
C MET A 711 16.46 -7.21 -38.81
N PHE A 712 15.43 -8.00 -38.47
CA PHE A 712 15.13 -9.22 -39.21
C PHE A 712 14.82 -8.92 -40.70
N TYR A 713 14.00 -7.90 -40.99
CA TYR A 713 13.71 -7.47 -42.37
C TYR A 713 14.94 -6.92 -43.09
N PHE A 714 15.79 -6.16 -42.39
CA PHE A 714 16.98 -5.55 -42.99
C PHE A 714 17.96 -6.59 -43.57
N PHE A 715 18.12 -7.74 -42.90
CA PHE A 715 19.00 -8.82 -43.38
C PHE A 715 18.30 -9.85 -44.28
N THR A 716 17.02 -10.19 -44.05
CA THR A 716 16.33 -11.27 -44.80
C THR A 716 15.53 -10.81 -46.01
N ASN A 717 15.01 -9.58 -46.00
CA ASN A 717 14.14 -9.01 -47.05
C ASN A 717 13.02 -9.97 -47.56
N PRO A 718 12.10 -10.42 -46.68
CA PRO A 718 11.08 -11.41 -47.03
C PRO A 718 9.96 -10.80 -47.89
N ARG A 719 9.23 -11.63 -48.67
CA ARG A 719 8.19 -11.15 -49.60
C ARG A 719 6.86 -10.79 -48.91
N SER A 720 6.58 -11.34 -47.72
CA SER A 720 5.51 -10.91 -46.80
C SER A 720 5.65 -9.44 -46.39
N THR A 721 4.54 -8.70 -46.23
CA THR A 721 4.65 -7.29 -45.81
C THR A 721 5.02 -7.18 -44.32
N PHE A 722 5.66 -6.07 -43.95
CA PHE A 722 6.02 -5.78 -42.56
C PHE A 722 4.80 -5.79 -41.64
N ALA A 723 3.64 -5.32 -42.12
CA ALA A 723 2.39 -5.31 -41.36
C ALA A 723 1.89 -6.73 -41.05
N ASP A 724 1.89 -7.63 -42.03
CA ASP A 724 1.41 -9.01 -41.88
C ASP A 724 2.22 -9.75 -40.80
N ASN A 725 3.56 -9.67 -40.88
CA ASN A 725 4.45 -10.29 -39.89
C ASN A 725 4.43 -9.57 -38.54
N TYR A 726 4.25 -8.24 -38.51
CA TYR A 726 4.09 -7.50 -37.25
C TYR A 726 2.83 -7.96 -36.49
N ILE A 727 1.69 -8.13 -37.16
CA ILE A 727 0.44 -8.60 -36.55
C ILE A 727 0.62 -10.00 -35.94
N VAL A 728 1.26 -10.92 -36.69
CA VAL A 728 1.51 -12.29 -36.19
C VAL A 728 2.47 -12.29 -35.01
N LEU A 729 3.56 -11.51 -35.05
CA LEU A 729 4.50 -11.39 -33.92
C LEU A 729 3.88 -10.69 -32.71
N LEU A 730 3.01 -9.70 -32.90
CA LEU A 730 2.26 -9.06 -31.82
C LEU A 730 1.35 -10.07 -31.10
N CYS A 731 0.61 -10.89 -31.86
CA CYS A 731 -0.24 -11.94 -31.31
C CYS A 731 0.57 -13.04 -30.62
N LEU A 732 1.73 -13.42 -31.19
CA LEU A 732 2.69 -14.34 -30.57
C LEU A 732 3.18 -13.78 -29.22
N VAL A 733 3.70 -12.55 -29.17
CA VAL A 733 4.21 -11.95 -27.92
C VAL A 733 3.08 -11.76 -26.90
N TYR A 734 1.87 -11.42 -27.32
CA TYR A 734 0.69 -11.38 -26.45
C TYR A 734 0.36 -12.74 -25.83
N CYS A 735 0.35 -13.83 -26.61
CA CYS A 735 0.18 -15.20 -26.10
C CYS A 735 1.31 -15.60 -25.13
N VAL A 736 2.55 -15.35 -25.55
CA VAL A 736 3.79 -15.70 -24.85
C VAL A 736 3.90 -15.00 -23.49
N THR A 737 3.53 -13.72 -23.40
CA THR A 737 3.51 -12.96 -22.14
C THR A 737 2.45 -13.49 -21.17
N GLY A 738 1.24 -13.81 -21.63
CA GLY A 738 0.18 -14.40 -20.80
C GLY A 738 0.60 -15.72 -20.14
N ILE A 739 1.27 -16.60 -20.91
CA ILE A 739 1.83 -17.86 -20.40
C ILE A 739 2.96 -17.59 -19.40
N ALA A 740 3.84 -16.62 -19.67
CA ALA A 740 4.92 -16.25 -18.76
C ALA A 740 4.40 -15.75 -17.41
N TYR A 741 3.29 -15.01 -17.38
CA TYR A 741 2.64 -14.58 -16.14
C TYR A 741 2.17 -15.78 -15.31
N ALA A 742 1.44 -16.73 -15.91
CA ALA A 742 0.99 -17.94 -15.21
C ALA A 742 2.16 -18.73 -14.60
N LEU A 743 3.24 -18.95 -15.38
CA LEU A 743 4.46 -19.59 -14.89
C LEU A 743 5.12 -18.82 -13.74
N SER A 744 5.27 -17.49 -13.89
CA SER A 744 5.90 -16.62 -12.87
C SER A 744 5.17 -16.59 -11.53
N ILE A 745 3.86 -16.84 -11.53
CA ILE A 745 3.00 -16.83 -10.34
C ILE A 745 3.04 -18.22 -9.67
N PHE A 746 2.88 -19.30 -10.46
CA PHE A 746 2.81 -20.68 -9.96
C PHE A 746 4.15 -21.20 -9.43
N PHE A 747 5.26 -20.92 -10.13
CA PHE A 747 6.60 -21.36 -9.76
C PHE A 747 7.40 -20.28 -9.01
N GLU A 748 8.44 -20.70 -8.30
CA GLU A 748 9.48 -19.83 -7.76
C GLU A 748 10.40 -19.29 -8.88
N PRO A 749 11.08 -18.14 -8.70
CA PRO A 749 11.73 -17.42 -9.81
C PRO A 749 12.69 -18.26 -10.66
N GLY A 750 13.55 -19.09 -10.05
CA GLY A 750 14.51 -19.94 -10.77
C GLY A 750 13.82 -21.04 -11.59
N ALA A 751 12.92 -21.81 -10.98
CA ALA A 751 12.13 -22.83 -11.69
C ALA A 751 11.29 -22.21 -12.82
N ALA A 752 10.72 -21.03 -12.59
CA ALA A 752 9.94 -20.30 -13.57
C ALA A 752 10.79 -19.82 -14.78
N GLN A 753 12.07 -19.48 -14.57
CA GLN A 753 13.02 -19.18 -15.65
C GLN A 753 13.35 -20.43 -16.49
N LEU A 754 13.58 -21.59 -15.86
CA LEU A 754 13.84 -22.84 -16.56
C LEU A 754 12.65 -23.25 -17.45
N TRP A 755 11.43 -23.24 -16.90
CA TRP A 755 10.21 -23.50 -17.68
C TRP A 755 9.97 -22.44 -18.78
N SER A 756 10.35 -21.18 -18.54
CA SER A 756 10.30 -20.10 -19.54
C SER A 756 11.21 -20.35 -20.74
N VAL A 757 12.34 -21.05 -20.57
CA VAL A 757 13.30 -21.39 -21.63
C VAL A 757 12.94 -22.70 -22.33
N LEU A 758 12.61 -23.75 -21.56
CA LEU A 758 12.33 -25.09 -22.08
C LEU A 758 11.04 -25.13 -22.92
N LEU A 759 9.98 -24.52 -22.41
CA LEU A 759 8.63 -24.66 -22.98
C LEU A 759 8.49 -24.08 -24.41
N PRO A 760 9.09 -22.92 -24.78
CA PRO A 760 9.19 -22.51 -26.19
C PRO A 760 9.80 -23.59 -27.10
N VAL A 761 10.97 -24.13 -26.73
CA VAL A 761 11.76 -25.04 -27.59
C VAL A 761 11.01 -26.35 -27.82
N VAL A 762 10.51 -26.97 -26.74
CA VAL A 762 9.73 -28.23 -26.82
C VAL A 762 8.47 -28.04 -27.65
N LEU A 763 7.69 -26.97 -27.44
CA LEU A 763 6.47 -26.73 -28.22
C LEU A 763 6.78 -26.41 -29.68
N THR A 764 7.93 -25.81 -30.03
CA THR A 764 8.32 -25.64 -31.44
C THR A 764 8.75 -26.93 -32.11
N LEU A 765 9.42 -27.84 -31.38
CA LEU A 765 9.81 -29.16 -31.90
C LEU A 765 8.57 -30.04 -32.15
N VAL A 766 7.61 -30.05 -31.22
CA VAL A 766 6.30 -30.72 -31.40
C VAL A 766 5.46 -30.09 -32.52
N ALA A 767 5.66 -28.80 -32.83
CA ALA A 767 4.97 -28.13 -33.93
C ALA A 767 5.51 -28.53 -35.31
N THR A 768 6.82 -28.80 -35.44
CA THR A 768 7.52 -29.09 -36.72
C THR A 768 7.65 -30.57 -37.06
N GLN A 769 7.52 -31.49 -36.11
CA GLN A 769 7.49 -32.93 -36.40
C GLN A 769 6.27 -33.34 -37.23
N ARG A 770 6.42 -34.43 -38.01
CA ARG A 770 5.30 -35.13 -38.67
C ARG A 770 4.39 -35.77 -37.63
N LYS A 771 3.11 -35.94 -37.97
CA LYS A 771 2.02 -36.17 -37.01
C LYS A 771 1.25 -37.41 -37.40
N ASP A 772 1.77 -38.56 -37.00
CA ASP A 772 1.27 -39.85 -37.44
C ASP A 772 0.18 -40.39 -36.49
N SER A 773 0.25 -40.06 -35.20
CA SER A 773 -0.79 -40.39 -34.21
C SER A 773 -1.82 -39.26 -33.99
N LYS A 774 -3.04 -39.62 -33.58
CA LYS A 774 -4.11 -38.64 -33.25
C LYS A 774 -3.72 -37.74 -32.07
N ILE A 775 -3.24 -38.34 -30.98
CA ILE A 775 -2.81 -37.64 -29.75
C ILE A 775 -1.77 -36.55 -30.05
N LEU A 776 -0.81 -36.82 -30.94
CA LEU A 776 0.20 -35.83 -31.33
C LEU A 776 -0.37 -34.67 -32.17
N LYS A 777 -1.46 -34.89 -32.93
CA LYS A 777 -2.20 -33.82 -33.63
C LYS A 777 -2.90 -32.91 -32.63
N ASP A 778 -3.56 -33.48 -31.61
CA ASP A 778 -4.30 -32.72 -30.60
C ASP A 778 -3.37 -31.88 -29.71
N ILE A 779 -2.26 -32.48 -29.25
CA ILE A 779 -1.20 -31.75 -28.53
C ILE A 779 -0.63 -30.63 -29.41
N ALA A 780 -0.31 -30.90 -30.68
CA ALA A 780 0.20 -29.89 -31.59
C ALA A 780 -0.81 -28.79 -31.96
N ASN A 781 -2.12 -29.04 -31.81
CA ASN A 781 -3.17 -28.02 -31.95
C ASN A 781 -3.28 -27.12 -30.71
N LEU A 782 -2.89 -27.60 -29.53
CA LEU A 782 -2.76 -26.76 -28.32
C LEU A 782 -1.46 -25.90 -28.34
N CYS A 783 -0.46 -26.28 -29.13
CA CYS A 783 0.81 -25.56 -29.27
C CYS A 783 0.66 -24.20 -29.98
N TYR A 784 0.79 -23.08 -29.25
CA TYR A 784 0.79 -21.73 -29.83
C TYR A 784 1.88 -21.52 -30.92
N SER A 785 3.00 -22.26 -30.82
CA SER A 785 4.09 -22.31 -31.80
C SER A 785 3.63 -22.76 -33.18
N LYS A 786 2.71 -23.73 -33.28
CA LYS A 786 2.14 -24.20 -34.55
C LYS A 786 1.43 -23.06 -35.26
N TRP A 787 0.51 -22.40 -34.58
CA TRP A 787 -0.33 -21.35 -35.17
C TRP A 787 0.47 -20.11 -35.56
N ALA A 788 1.48 -19.73 -34.76
CA ALA A 788 2.40 -18.66 -35.13
C ALA A 788 3.26 -19.00 -36.35
N LEU A 789 3.81 -20.21 -36.43
CA LEU A 789 4.60 -20.65 -37.58
C LEU A 789 3.74 -20.74 -38.85
N GLN A 790 2.53 -21.32 -38.76
CA GLN A 790 1.57 -21.41 -39.85
C GLN A 790 1.22 -20.00 -40.38
N ALA A 791 0.93 -19.04 -39.50
CA ALA A 791 0.59 -17.68 -39.92
C ALA A 791 1.75 -16.93 -40.59
N LEU A 792 2.99 -17.06 -40.09
CA LEU A 792 4.19 -16.47 -40.73
C LEU A 792 4.47 -17.09 -42.11
N VAL A 793 4.40 -18.42 -42.23
CA VAL A 793 4.63 -19.13 -43.49
C VAL A 793 3.53 -18.82 -44.50
N VAL A 794 2.26 -18.78 -44.11
CA VAL A 794 1.14 -18.41 -45.00
C VAL A 794 1.26 -16.97 -45.50
N ALA A 795 1.57 -16.01 -44.61
CA ALA A 795 1.75 -14.60 -45.00
C ALA A 795 2.88 -14.38 -46.01
N ASN A 796 3.96 -15.17 -45.94
CA ASN A 796 5.02 -15.13 -46.93
C ASN A 796 4.65 -15.90 -48.21
N ALA A 797 3.99 -17.07 -48.09
CA ALA A 797 3.61 -17.93 -49.20
C ALA A 797 2.54 -17.32 -50.13
N GLU A 798 1.56 -16.59 -49.61
CA GLU A 798 0.50 -15.95 -50.41
C GLU A 798 1.07 -15.07 -51.54
N ARG A 799 2.17 -14.37 -51.25
CA ARG A 799 2.87 -13.45 -52.16
C ARG A 799 3.63 -14.16 -53.30
N TYR A 800 3.74 -15.49 -53.27
CA TYR A 800 4.31 -16.27 -54.38
C TYR A 800 3.20 -16.65 -55.36
N GLN A 801 3.34 -16.18 -56.60
CA GLN A 801 2.42 -16.38 -57.72
C GLN A 801 3.18 -16.86 -58.98
N GLY A 802 2.45 -17.21 -60.05
CA GLY A 802 3.05 -17.69 -61.30
C GLY A 802 3.75 -19.04 -61.13
N VAL A 803 4.99 -19.17 -61.65
CA VAL A 803 5.78 -20.42 -61.66
C VAL A 803 5.90 -21.07 -60.28
N TRP A 804 5.96 -20.25 -59.22
CA TRP A 804 6.08 -20.74 -57.84
C TRP A 804 4.79 -21.35 -57.27
N LEU A 805 3.65 -21.29 -57.97
CA LEU A 805 2.35 -21.77 -57.50
C LEU A 805 2.35 -23.28 -57.17
N ILE A 806 2.99 -24.09 -58.02
CA ILE A 806 3.09 -25.55 -57.82
C ILE A 806 3.96 -25.86 -56.60
N THR A 807 5.14 -25.21 -56.50
CA THR A 807 6.04 -25.31 -55.34
C THR A 807 5.35 -24.87 -54.05
N ARG A 808 4.54 -23.81 -54.10
CA ARG A 808 3.76 -23.29 -52.98
C ARG A 808 2.75 -24.33 -52.50
N CYS A 809 1.92 -24.85 -53.41
CA CYS A 809 0.90 -25.84 -53.05
C CYS A 809 1.53 -27.14 -52.54
N GLY A 810 2.62 -27.61 -53.17
CA GLY A 810 3.35 -28.80 -52.71
C GLY A 810 4.03 -28.64 -51.34
N SER A 811 4.53 -27.45 -51.01
CA SER A 811 5.14 -27.17 -49.70
C SER A 811 4.10 -26.97 -48.59
N LEU A 812 3.00 -26.29 -48.89
CA LEU A 812 1.85 -26.14 -47.99
C LEU A 812 1.16 -27.49 -47.71
N LEU A 813 1.01 -28.35 -48.72
CA LEU A 813 0.49 -29.71 -48.56
C LEU A 813 1.43 -30.58 -47.69
N LYS A 814 2.75 -30.49 -47.90
CA LYS A 814 3.77 -31.19 -47.07
C LYS A 814 3.82 -30.71 -45.61
N SER A 815 3.33 -29.50 -45.31
CA SER A 815 3.27 -28.93 -43.95
C SER A 815 1.87 -28.98 -43.32
N GLY A 816 0.83 -29.26 -44.11
CA GLY A 816 -0.57 -29.29 -43.65
C GLY A 816 -1.15 -27.91 -43.34
N TYR A 817 -0.76 -26.88 -44.11
CA TYR A 817 -1.18 -25.49 -43.90
C TYR A 817 -2.10 -24.99 -45.03
N ASN A 818 -3.30 -24.51 -44.70
CA ASN A 818 -4.16 -23.84 -45.67
C ASN A 818 -3.89 -22.33 -45.72
N LEU A 819 -4.06 -21.72 -46.90
CA LEU A 819 -3.92 -20.26 -47.08
C LEU A 819 -5.05 -19.48 -46.38
N HIS A 820 -6.26 -20.03 -46.31
CA HIS A 820 -7.43 -19.37 -45.74
C HIS A 820 -7.42 -19.31 -44.20
N ASP A 821 -6.57 -20.10 -43.53
CA ASP A 821 -6.52 -20.22 -42.06
C ASP A 821 -5.85 -19.02 -41.36
N TRP A 822 -5.31 -18.04 -42.10
CA TRP A 822 -4.48 -16.96 -41.51
C TRP A 822 -5.20 -16.17 -40.40
N SER A 823 -6.47 -15.83 -40.62
CA SER A 823 -7.32 -15.16 -39.61
C SER A 823 -7.58 -16.06 -38.40
N LEU A 824 -7.87 -17.35 -38.63
CA LEU A 824 -8.08 -18.37 -37.60
C LEU A 824 -6.83 -18.55 -36.72
N CYS A 825 -5.63 -18.59 -37.31
CA CYS A 825 -4.36 -18.65 -36.59
C CYS A 825 -4.20 -17.46 -35.63
N ILE A 826 -4.53 -16.24 -36.08
CA ILE A 826 -4.48 -15.01 -35.28
C ILE A 826 -5.52 -15.06 -34.14
N SER A 827 -6.77 -15.45 -34.44
CA SER A 827 -7.83 -15.60 -33.42
C SER A 827 -7.45 -16.59 -32.33
N ILE A 828 -6.83 -17.73 -32.68
CA ILE A 828 -6.36 -18.73 -31.70
C ILE A 828 -5.20 -18.18 -30.85
N LEU A 829 -4.24 -17.46 -31.43
CA LEU A 829 -3.15 -16.83 -30.67
C LEU A 829 -3.65 -15.80 -29.65
N ILE A 830 -4.63 -14.98 -30.05
CA ILE A 830 -5.27 -14.00 -29.15
C ILE A 830 -6.03 -14.74 -28.03
N LEU A 831 -6.84 -15.74 -28.37
CA LEU A 831 -7.60 -16.54 -27.41
C LEU A 831 -6.69 -17.21 -26.37
N MET A 832 -5.58 -17.83 -26.81
CA MET A 832 -4.58 -18.43 -25.92
C MET A 832 -3.90 -17.40 -25.00
N GLY A 833 -3.68 -16.17 -25.48
CA GLY A 833 -3.17 -15.06 -24.67
C GLY A 833 -4.15 -14.50 -23.64
N VAL A 834 -5.46 -14.55 -23.94
CA VAL A 834 -6.54 -14.23 -22.98
C VAL A 834 -6.67 -15.33 -21.93
N ILE A 835 -6.71 -16.60 -22.36
CA ILE A 835 -6.76 -17.77 -21.46
C ILE A 835 -5.54 -17.78 -20.51
N GLY A 836 -4.33 -17.55 -21.03
CA GLY A 836 -3.12 -17.45 -20.21
C GLY A 836 -3.21 -16.35 -19.13
N ARG A 837 -3.80 -15.19 -19.45
CA ARG A 837 -4.05 -14.11 -18.48
C ARG A 837 -5.15 -14.45 -17.47
N ALA A 838 -6.23 -15.09 -17.89
CA ALA A 838 -7.29 -15.55 -17.00
C ALA A 838 -6.76 -16.59 -15.98
N ILE A 839 -5.96 -17.55 -16.45
CA ILE A 839 -5.24 -18.51 -15.60
C ILE A 839 -4.27 -17.79 -14.66
N ALA A 840 -3.47 -16.84 -15.16
CA ALA A 840 -2.54 -16.07 -14.33
C ALA A 840 -3.26 -15.30 -13.20
N PHE A 841 -4.39 -14.65 -13.50
CA PHE A 841 -5.20 -13.95 -12.50
C PHE A 841 -5.85 -14.92 -11.49
N PHE A 842 -6.43 -16.02 -11.96
CA PHE A 842 -7.00 -17.05 -11.08
C PHE A 842 -5.95 -17.64 -10.14
N CYS A 843 -4.76 -17.96 -10.67
CA CYS A 843 -3.62 -18.41 -9.88
C CYS A 843 -3.15 -17.37 -8.85
N MET A 844 -3.19 -16.07 -9.18
CA MET A 844 -2.84 -14.98 -8.28
C MET A 844 -3.84 -14.79 -7.12
N VAL A 845 -5.10 -15.18 -7.30
CA VAL A 845 -6.12 -15.13 -6.23
C VAL A 845 -6.10 -16.40 -5.35
N THR A 846 -5.72 -17.55 -5.92
CA THR A 846 -5.79 -18.86 -5.26
C THR A 846 -4.46 -19.32 -4.63
N PHE A 847 -3.34 -19.26 -5.34
CA PHE A 847 -2.08 -19.88 -4.91
C PHE A 847 -1.26 -18.99 -3.95
N ARG A 848 -1.76 -18.82 -2.72
CA ARG A 848 -0.95 -18.34 -1.59
C ARG A 848 0.09 -19.39 -1.16
N LYS A 849 1.13 -19.59 -1.97
CA LYS A 849 2.45 -19.99 -1.47
C LYS A 849 3.05 -18.78 -0.71
N LYS A 850 3.58 -19.05 0.48
CA LYS A 850 4.71 -18.25 1.00
C LYS A 850 5.94 -18.70 0.22
#